data_AF-A0A8H3WTL8-F1
#
_entry.id   AF-A0A8H3WTL8-F1
#
_cell.length_a   1.000
_cell.length_b   1.000
_cell.length_c   1.000
_cell.angle_alpha   90.00
_cell.angle_beta   90.00
_cell.angle_gamma   90.00
#
_symmetry.space_group_name_H-M   'P 1'
#
loop_
_entity.id
_entity.type
_entity.pdbx_description
1 polymer ?
#
loop_
_entity_poly.entity_id
_entity_poly.type
_entity_poly.pdbx_seq_one_letter_code
_entity_poly.pdbx_strand_id
1 'polypeptide(L)'
;MRLSLSHRVYNFLWIYFILIINVVAEYRSYDGVGNNIANPKAGSSGMPYIIAEPIVQRFDNSTTGSMLQCPGNYTSISAINCTNPLQSGQFPLPRCISDLANSIHKSYADSHNISFTDSMKSKRKSSHLMTFWIDFLAFDVIKSIETGEIYNNGVLIPNDDKFYLSYGVANTTSPPTPALQFNRTYSVSRGTINEATSFLDGSSIYGLNETNLNLTLRDPVDLCKMRMNYTVDTADGKFGYLPRGKNGQYLIGHLPTRGGHVFTNVFHTIFIREHNRKCDEFRQIYGNSLTDNEYFQEARKWVIALLQVVQYREYLPIIMGSTLSTYTAYNSTLTPGLDYFFATSTFRYGHSEASDSYQIMNQNGEPESILTLENLQLPDLLEIYSVPTVVLSLSLQRQEELDILYSDFMRAHTVGGNFTDMASVDHLRSRDRGMPMYNDVRAALGLNRANTWSDITKDVLVQKRLQSLYTSIDLVEAYVGGLAEDHLQGSNFGQLFQTSMIQQWSLLRDSDRFWYESPDAGFNSTEIDILHNTTLRDIVLRNTPVGTSLPQNLWFVQPRPDLNINNITDDQNDGYPSLNVLTLSNVYKIQWKIVNDDIYLKMTMLSDNAWFGFGFNSLDGGMIGTDFLIVNTINSTSVSAGNYHSDGYRPPIKDDNQFVEVTNSNISKGLTLVEVKRPLNAPGKLPIANKLTKVIYAWNPSSSYLSYHGGNRNKASVNFFNAGIAPSSGIGDSMFLTRLAHGISMILTWSVLFPISIFIVRYLKHNNNHMKQHRNLQFFGSVSVFTFGSAAMAVSQDQQRTLHGVLGITLYTGVFFELTLGAITIWGLFSVESANRGIFSYIRTIHLIIGTGLMTIASVNIYLGIQQLNVSPIFTYIYFIWLGILVLLYICTECWYKYNKLFKIKNDPEVKSGRLRGEISDEVYKTLPSLTWESINERVIGGALLVVAENLVFDIRKWIHTHPGGFKILQRVVGTDISDVFFNDKDLKIKTDEFKDKESVHTPDLYEENEDQNGKFIRKSSIKRRQTIADAVDRINVTLVKNLRIVMHSHSKFATAKLASMAVGKLENPEFNEFNKNSTCEDIISSSAMLSREPESFKRYVLVNKDDVTGIQAENPVKKFIFQVIDPNYSIPEIKPGDYIEIMCHIKGQVVIRSYNLFKAKSPKCFSVIIKIYKEGLMSRYLVKLFNHLISFNFFSLCINFCLNQNCIYFSSNKIG
;
A
#
# COMPACT_ATOMS: atom_id res chain seq x y z
N MET A 1 12.02 30.20 -38.21
CA MET A 1 10.79 29.42 -38.45
C MET A 1 11.18 27.97 -38.75
N ARG A 2 10.77 27.04 -37.87
CA ARG A 2 10.70 25.56 -37.93
C ARG A 2 11.04 24.97 -36.55
N LEU A 3 10.04 24.27 -36.02
CA LEU A 3 9.89 23.79 -34.65
C LEU A 3 10.80 22.61 -34.31
N SER A 4 11.25 22.54 -33.05
CA SER A 4 11.45 21.26 -32.35
C SER A 4 11.06 21.29 -30.85
N LEU A 5 10.37 22.36 -30.41
CA LEU A 5 9.61 22.37 -29.16
C LEU A 5 8.17 21.92 -29.46
N SER A 6 7.85 20.64 -29.29
CA SER A 6 6.50 20.22 -28.88
C SER A 6 6.40 18.74 -28.49
N HIS A 7 7.13 17.81 -29.11
CA HIS A 7 6.81 16.37 -28.90
C HIS A 7 7.18 15.77 -27.54
N ARG A 8 8.25 16.23 -26.88
CA ARG A 8 8.66 15.65 -25.57
C ARG A 8 7.89 16.19 -24.39
N VAL A 9 7.33 17.40 -24.49
CA VAL A 9 6.52 18.02 -23.43
C VAL A 9 5.06 17.62 -23.59
N TYR A 10 4.56 17.47 -24.82
CA TYR A 10 3.21 16.97 -25.06
C TYR A 10 3.07 15.50 -24.64
N ASN A 11 4.01 14.61 -24.95
CA ASN A 11 3.93 13.21 -24.49
C ASN A 11 4.09 13.08 -22.97
N PHE A 12 4.87 13.96 -22.32
CA PHE A 12 4.98 13.97 -20.86
C PHE A 12 3.70 14.48 -20.21
N LEU A 13 3.05 15.50 -20.78
CA LEU A 13 1.77 16.01 -20.30
C LEU A 13 0.60 15.09 -20.66
N TRP A 14 0.63 14.36 -21.78
CA TRP A 14 -0.40 13.38 -22.17
C TRP A 14 -0.33 12.11 -21.32
N ILE A 15 0.88 11.67 -20.94
CA ILE A 15 1.06 10.58 -19.96
C ILE A 15 0.66 11.05 -18.55
N TYR A 16 0.90 12.33 -18.19
CA TYR A 16 0.40 12.92 -16.94
C TYR A 16 -1.13 13.13 -16.96
N PHE A 17 -1.73 13.38 -18.13
CA PHE A 17 -3.18 13.52 -18.29
C PHE A 17 -3.89 12.16 -18.30
N ILE A 18 -3.22 11.07 -18.70
CA ILE A 18 -3.74 9.70 -18.61
C ILE A 18 -3.48 9.06 -17.22
N LEU A 19 -2.47 9.52 -16.47
CA LEU A 19 -2.26 9.12 -15.07
C LEU A 19 -3.09 9.93 -14.06
N ILE A 20 -3.76 11.00 -14.51
CA ILE A 20 -4.91 11.60 -13.85
C ILE A 20 -6.17 11.16 -14.62
N ILE A 21 -6.32 9.85 -14.83
CA ILE A 21 -7.67 9.32 -14.67
C ILE A 21 -7.90 9.49 -13.18
N ASN A 22 -8.70 10.49 -12.81
CA ASN A 22 -9.51 10.34 -11.61
C ASN A 22 -10.10 8.94 -11.75
N VAL A 23 -9.61 7.97 -10.96
CA VAL A 23 -10.47 6.86 -10.61
C VAL A 23 -11.57 7.56 -9.83
N VAL A 24 -12.58 8.03 -10.56
CA VAL A 24 -13.85 8.39 -9.97
C VAL A 24 -14.19 7.16 -9.17
N ALA A 25 -14.22 7.29 -7.83
CA ALA A 25 -14.57 6.18 -6.98
C ALA A 25 -15.91 5.64 -7.51
N GLU A 26 -15.85 4.48 -8.16
CA GLU A 26 -17.03 3.89 -8.76
C GLU A 26 -17.83 3.32 -7.60
N TYR A 27 -18.99 3.89 -7.31
CA TYR A 27 -19.87 3.33 -6.30
C TYR A 27 -20.64 2.16 -6.89
N ARG A 28 -20.96 1.19 -6.03
CA ARG A 28 -21.86 0.09 -6.40
C ARG A 28 -23.17 0.64 -6.97
N SER A 29 -23.61 0.09 -8.10
CA SER A 29 -24.96 0.33 -8.62
C SER A 29 -26.05 -0.10 -7.63
N TYR A 30 -27.29 0.35 -7.85
CA TYR A 30 -28.43 -0.02 -7.00
C TYR A 30 -28.97 -1.42 -7.32
N ASP A 31 -28.86 -1.83 -8.58
CA ASP A 31 -29.33 -3.13 -9.08
C ASP A 31 -28.22 -4.20 -9.11
N GLY A 32 -26.99 -3.86 -8.71
CA GLY A 32 -25.84 -4.76 -8.67
C GLY A 32 -25.12 -4.92 -10.02
N VAL A 33 -25.57 -4.27 -11.10
CA VAL A 33 -24.91 -4.32 -12.40
C VAL A 33 -23.51 -3.68 -12.34
N GLY A 34 -22.54 -4.30 -13.00
CA GLY A 34 -21.16 -3.82 -13.06
C GLY A 34 -20.26 -4.28 -11.90
N ASN A 35 -20.79 -5.05 -10.95
CA ASN A 35 -19.97 -5.64 -9.88
C ASN A 35 -18.94 -6.62 -10.45
N ASN A 36 -19.37 -7.60 -11.24
CA ASN A 36 -18.43 -8.49 -11.93
C ASN A 36 -17.93 -7.86 -13.23
N ILE A 37 -16.62 -7.63 -13.32
CA ILE A 37 -15.99 -6.97 -14.48
C ILE A 37 -16.08 -7.84 -15.76
N ALA A 38 -16.00 -9.17 -15.62
CA ALA A 38 -16.06 -10.09 -16.76
C ALA A 38 -17.49 -10.32 -17.26
N ASN A 39 -18.47 -10.31 -16.36
CA ASN A 39 -19.90 -10.45 -16.65
C ASN A 39 -20.71 -9.41 -15.86
N PRO A 40 -20.95 -8.21 -16.42
CA PRO A 40 -21.57 -7.11 -15.69
C PRO A 40 -22.96 -7.39 -15.13
N LYS A 41 -23.69 -8.39 -15.62
CA LYS A 41 -25.02 -8.76 -15.08
C LYS A 41 -24.95 -9.82 -13.98
N ALA A 42 -23.82 -10.49 -13.76
CA ALA A 42 -23.75 -11.55 -12.77
C ALA A 42 -24.04 -10.98 -11.36
N GLY A 43 -24.93 -11.63 -10.62
CA GLY A 43 -25.35 -11.22 -9.28
C GLY A 43 -26.28 -10.01 -9.20
N SER A 44 -26.63 -9.38 -10.33
CA SER A 44 -27.58 -8.26 -10.36
C SER A 44 -29.02 -8.73 -10.08
N SER A 45 -29.90 -7.78 -9.75
CA SER A 45 -31.34 -8.02 -9.65
C SER A 45 -31.91 -8.60 -10.96
N GLY A 46 -32.86 -9.53 -10.84
CA GLY A 46 -33.52 -10.21 -11.94
C GLY A 46 -32.75 -11.39 -12.54
N MET A 47 -31.61 -11.76 -11.95
CA MET A 47 -30.81 -12.89 -12.42
C MET A 47 -31.30 -14.23 -11.83
N PRO A 48 -31.13 -15.34 -12.57
CA PRO A 48 -31.45 -16.65 -12.05
C PRO A 48 -30.49 -17.07 -10.93
N TYR A 49 -30.98 -17.88 -10.00
CA TYR A 49 -30.17 -18.62 -9.04
C TYR A 49 -29.16 -19.52 -9.76
N ILE A 50 -28.02 -19.76 -9.11
CA ILE A 50 -27.01 -20.71 -9.56
C ILE A 50 -27.56 -22.11 -9.35
N ILE A 51 -27.53 -22.91 -10.42
CA ILE A 51 -28.09 -24.26 -10.46
C ILE A 51 -26.99 -25.22 -10.92
N ALA A 52 -26.57 -26.13 -10.03
CA ALA A 52 -25.54 -27.11 -10.34
C ALA A 52 -26.03 -28.25 -11.27
N GLU A 53 -27.30 -28.65 -11.16
CA GLU A 53 -27.93 -29.71 -11.97
C GLU A 53 -29.29 -29.26 -12.55
N PRO A 54 -29.71 -29.72 -13.75
CA PRO A 54 -30.99 -29.34 -14.33
C PRO A 54 -32.20 -29.69 -13.43
N ILE A 55 -32.91 -28.66 -12.94
CA ILE A 55 -34.13 -28.77 -12.12
C ILE A 55 -35.22 -29.64 -12.80
N VAL A 56 -35.22 -29.63 -14.14
CA VAL A 56 -36.28 -30.16 -15.00
C VAL A 56 -36.52 -31.66 -14.84
N GLN A 57 -35.54 -32.46 -14.42
CA GLN A 57 -35.70 -33.92 -14.29
C GLN A 57 -36.46 -34.38 -13.03
N ARG A 58 -36.82 -33.48 -12.12
CA ARG A 58 -37.23 -33.85 -10.75
C ARG A 58 -38.66 -33.45 -10.37
N PHE A 59 -39.41 -32.89 -11.32
CA PHE A 59 -40.88 -32.84 -11.26
C PHE A 59 -41.46 -34.19 -11.67
N ASP A 60 -42.68 -34.51 -11.21
CA ASP A 60 -43.39 -35.74 -11.61
C ASP A 60 -43.55 -35.83 -13.13
N ASN A 61 -43.77 -34.68 -13.77
CA ASN A 61 -43.69 -34.54 -15.21
C ASN A 61 -42.88 -33.28 -15.54
N SER A 62 -41.68 -33.44 -16.08
CA SER A 62 -40.76 -32.35 -16.41
C SER A 62 -41.29 -31.29 -17.38
N THR A 63 -42.25 -31.65 -18.25
CA THR A 63 -42.80 -30.79 -19.31
C THR A 63 -43.90 -29.88 -18.77
N THR A 64 -44.77 -30.41 -17.92
CA THR A 64 -45.79 -29.64 -17.20
C THR A 64 -45.24 -29.06 -15.89
N GLY A 65 -44.09 -29.57 -15.47
CA GLY A 65 -43.56 -29.61 -14.10
C GLY A 65 -44.65 -29.70 -13.05
N SER A 66 -45.41 -30.79 -13.12
CA SER A 66 -46.30 -31.20 -12.04
C SER A 66 -45.49 -31.48 -10.78
N MET A 67 -45.99 -31.04 -9.62
CA MET A 67 -45.35 -31.35 -8.33
C MET A 67 -45.33 -32.86 -8.09
N LEU A 68 -44.42 -33.30 -7.22
CA LEU A 68 -44.30 -34.71 -6.83
C LEU A 68 -45.64 -35.28 -6.34
N GLN A 69 -45.92 -36.53 -6.69
CA GLN A 69 -47.18 -37.18 -6.34
C GLN A 69 -47.30 -37.38 -4.83
N CYS A 70 -48.42 -36.95 -4.28
CA CYS A 70 -48.83 -37.20 -2.91
C CYS A 70 -50.27 -37.74 -2.90
N PRO A 71 -50.74 -38.34 -1.78
CA PRO A 71 -52.12 -38.81 -1.67
C PRO A 71 -53.13 -37.74 -2.12
N GLY A 72 -54.05 -38.12 -3.02
CA GLY A 72 -55.06 -37.21 -3.62
C GLY A 72 -54.55 -36.28 -4.74
N ASN A 73 -53.24 -36.29 -5.04
CA ASN A 73 -52.54 -35.57 -6.12
C ASN A 73 -53.06 -34.13 -6.39
N TYR A 74 -53.38 -33.40 -5.33
CA TYR A 74 -53.95 -32.04 -5.34
C TYR A 74 -55.24 -31.83 -6.16
N THR A 75 -55.80 -32.88 -6.77
CA THR A 75 -56.78 -32.75 -7.85
C THR A 75 -58.02 -33.61 -7.73
N SER A 76 -58.12 -34.57 -6.79
CA SER A 76 -59.40 -35.06 -6.23
C SER A 76 -59.30 -36.37 -5.40
N ILE A 77 -60.29 -36.51 -4.50
CA ILE A 77 -60.92 -37.75 -3.97
C ILE A 77 -60.33 -38.43 -2.71
N SER A 78 -61.25 -38.61 -1.75
CA SER A 78 -61.25 -39.42 -0.51
C SER A 78 -60.61 -38.83 0.75
N ALA A 79 -61.15 -39.23 1.90
CA ALA A 79 -60.69 -38.93 3.24
C ALA A 79 -59.24 -39.42 3.45
N ILE A 80 -58.27 -38.50 3.50
CA ILE A 80 -56.86 -38.84 3.74
C ILE A 80 -56.53 -38.56 5.20
N ASN A 81 -56.06 -39.57 5.91
CA ASN A 81 -55.49 -39.43 7.24
C ASN A 81 -53.96 -39.48 7.14
N CYS A 82 -53.24 -38.68 7.92
CA CYS A 82 -51.77 -38.77 8.00
C CYS A 82 -51.28 -40.12 8.53
N THR A 83 -52.13 -40.82 9.27
CA THR A 83 -51.87 -42.16 9.79
C THR A 83 -52.03 -43.29 8.75
N ASN A 84 -52.56 -43.00 7.56
CA ASN A 84 -52.68 -43.99 6.50
C ASN A 84 -51.29 -44.35 5.93
N PRO A 85 -51.00 -45.64 5.63
CA PRO A 85 -49.74 -46.03 5.02
C PRO A 85 -49.52 -45.33 3.67
N LEU A 86 -48.34 -44.73 3.49
CA LEU A 86 -47.95 -44.08 2.24
C LEU A 86 -47.68 -45.14 1.15
N GLN A 87 -48.28 -44.98 -0.03
CA GLN A 87 -48.02 -45.89 -1.14
C GLN A 87 -46.59 -45.72 -1.67
N SER A 88 -46.04 -46.79 -2.26
CA SER A 88 -44.70 -46.73 -2.85
C SER A 88 -44.63 -45.66 -3.95
N GLY A 89 -43.60 -44.82 -3.91
CA GLY A 89 -43.40 -43.72 -4.87
C GLY A 89 -44.18 -42.43 -4.56
N GLN A 90 -45.03 -42.40 -3.53
CA GLN A 90 -45.70 -41.18 -3.08
C GLN A 90 -44.91 -40.45 -1.98
N PHE A 91 -45.14 -39.15 -1.89
CA PHE A 91 -44.62 -38.28 -0.82
C PHE A 91 -45.73 -37.94 0.20
N PRO A 92 -45.40 -37.78 1.49
CA PRO A 92 -46.38 -37.39 2.50
C PRO A 92 -46.98 -36.01 2.16
N LEU A 93 -48.24 -35.76 2.58
CA LEU A 93 -48.81 -34.42 2.46
C LEU A 93 -47.98 -33.42 3.28
N PRO A 94 -47.73 -32.19 2.79
CA PRO A 94 -46.97 -31.19 3.56
C PRO A 94 -47.53 -30.96 4.97
N ARG A 95 -48.86 -30.97 5.11
CA ARG A 95 -49.53 -30.85 6.40
C ARG A 95 -49.28 -32.03 7.33
N CYS A 96 -49.17 -33.25 6.80
CA CYS A 96 -48.78 -34.41 7.60
C CYS A 96 -47.34 -34.32 8.08
N ILE A 97 -46.43 -33.74 7.29
CA ILE A 97 -45.06 -33.47 7.76
C ILE A 97 -45.10 -32.46 8.91
N SER A 98 -45.85 -31.36 8.75
CA SER A 98 -46.07 -30.36 9.78
C SER A 98 -46.60 -30.97 11.08
N ASP A 99 -47.65 -31.79 11.01
CA ASP A 99 -48.31 -32.35 12.20
C ASP A 99 -47.49 -33.46 12.88
N LEU A 100 -46.93 -34.41 12.11
CA LEU A 100 -46.26 -35.58 12.68
C LEU A 100 -44.77 -35.35 12.98
N ALA A 101 -44.10 -34.49 12.20
CA ALA A 101 -42.67 -34.23 12.37
C ALA A 101 -42.35 -32.82 12.87
N ASN A 102 -42.98 -31.76 12.37
CA ASN A 102 -42.57 -30.39 12.74
C ASN A 102 -43.23 -29.87 14.03
N SER A 103 -44.10 -30.65 14.68
CA SER A 103 -44.75 -30.24 15.94
C SER A 103 -43.81 -30.24 17.13
N ILE A 104 -43.65 -29.08 17.78
CA ILE A 104 -42.94 -29.00 19.07
C ILE A 104 -43.70 -29.76 20.17
N HIS A 105 -45.02 -29.61 20.25
CA HIS A 105 -45.87 -30.27 21.23
C HIS A 105 -46.42 -31.61 20.72
N LYS A 106 -46.44 -32.65 21.57
CA LYS A 106 -47.12 -33.92 21.26
C LYS A 106 -48.59 -33.88 21.67
N SER A 107 -48.92 -33.05 22.65
CA SER A 107 -50.27 -32.81 23.16
C SER A 107 -50.45 -31.35 23.55
N TYR A 108 -51.70 -30.87 23.59
CA TYR A 108 -52.02 -29.53 24.08
C TYR A 108 -51.59 -29.29 25.54
N ALA A 109 -51.41 -30.34 26.34
CA ALA A 109 -50.91 -30.18 27.71
C ALA A 109 -49.41 -29.77 27.75
N ASP A 110 -48.64 -30.12 26.71
CA ASP A 110 -47.22 -29.83 26.64
C ASP A 110 -46.94 -28.33 26.44
N SER A 111 -47.86 -27.59 25.79
CA SER A 111 -47.72 -26.14 25.56
C SER A 111 -47.80 -25.30 26.83
N HIS A 112 -48.36 -25.87 27.90
CA HIS A 112 -48.42 -25.25 29.22
C HIS A 112 -47.31 -25.73 30.17
N ASN A 113 -46.46 -26.66 29.73
CA ASN A 113 -45.35 -27.17 30.52
C ASN A 113 -44.08 -26.36 30.24
N ILE A 114 -43.84 -25.33 31.06
CA ILE A 114 -42.68 -24.42 30.93
C ILE A 114 -41.34 -25.18 30.94
N SER A 115 -41.22 -26.25 31.73
CA SER A 115 -39.98 -27.04 31.76
C SER A 115 -39.77 -27.81 30.46
N PHE A 116 -40.83 -28.25 29.80
CA PHE A 116 -40.75 -28.89 28.50
C PHE A 116 -40.40 -27.86 27.43
N THR A 117 -41.11 -26.74 27.35
CA THR A 117 -40.85 -25.71 26.33
C THR A 117 -39.45 -25.11 26.46
N ASP A 118 -38.96 -24.84 27.67
CA ASP A 118 -37.58 -24.36 27.87
C ASP A 118 -36.50 -25.40 27.49
N SER A 119 -36.84 -26.69 27.53
CA SER A 119 -35.94 -27.77 27.08
C SER A 119 -35.80 -27.85 25.56
N MET A 120 -36.73 -27.25 24.81
CA MET A 120 -36.72 -27.18 23.34
C MET A 120 -36.01 -25.93 22.81
N LYS A 121 -35.70 -24.97 23.69
CA LYS A 121 -34.95 -23.76 23.34
C LYS A 121 -33.50 -24.05 23.00
N SER A 122 -32.85 -23.16 22.25
CA SER A 122 -31.44 -23.28 21.85
C SER A 122 -30.52 -23.65 23.01
N LYS A 123 -29.83 -24.79 22.90
CA LYS A 123 -28.87 -25.34 23.86
C LYS A 123 -27.63 -24.47 24.00
N ARG A 124 -27.29 -23.72 22.95
CA ARG A 124 -26.19 -22.74 22.92
C ARG A 124 -26.58 -21.39 23.53
N LYS A 125 -27.82 -21.25 23.99
CA LYS A 125 -28.41 -19.99 24.47
C LYS A 125 -28.30 -18.85 23.45
N SER A 126 -28.41 -19.17 22.16
CA SER A 126 -28.53 -18.16 21.10
C SER A 126 -29.74 -17.26 21.39
N SER A 127 -29.59 -15.96 21.19
CA SER A 127 -30.65 -14.99 21.43
C SER A 127 -31.56 -14.85 20.19
N HIS A 128 -32.77 -14.35 20.36
CA HIS A 128 -33.64 -14.01 19.23
C HIS A 128 -33.12 -12.87 18.35
N LEU A 129 -32.06 -12.16 18.79
CA LEU A 129 -31.39 -11.22 17.88
C LEU A 129 -30.80 -11.95 16.68
N MET A 130 -30.34 -13.20 16.84
CA MET A 130 -29.87 -14.03 15.72
C MET A 130 -31.00 -14.38 14.75
N THR A 131 -32.16 -14.79 15.27
CA THR A 131 -33.36 -15.12 14.48
C THR A 131 -33.75 -13.98 13.55
N PHE A 132 -33.88 -12.76 14.09
CA PHE A 132 -34.40 -11.65 13.29
C PHE A 132 -33.32 -10.88 12.53
N TRP A 133 -32.04 -11.05 12.90
CA TRP A 133 -30.93 -10.60 12.06
C TRP A 133 -30.93 -11.32 10.71
N ILE A 134 -31.17 -12.64 10.71
CA ILE A 134 -31.16 -13.38 9.46
C ILE A 134 -32.38 -13.07 8.59
N ASP A 135 -33.56 -12.88 9.18
CA ASP A 135 -34.74 -12.40 8.43
C ASP A 135 -34.48 -11.05 7.77
N PHE A 136 -33.89 -10.11 8.51
CA PHE A 136 -33.49 -8.81 7.98
C PHE A 136 -32.51 -8.93 6.80
N LEU A 137 -31.51 -9.80 6.90
CA LEU A 137 -30.56 -10.03 5.81
C LEU A 137 -31.12 -10.82 4.63
N ALA A 138 -32.07 -11.73 4.87
CA ALA A 138 -32.75 -12.46 3.80
C ALA A 138 -33.48 -11.52 2.87
N PHE A 139 -34.06 -10.46 3.39
CA PHE A 139 -34.67 -9.43 2.55
C PHE A 139 -33.63 -8.74 1.67
N ASP A 140 -32.38 -8.62 2.09
CA ASP A 140 -31.34 -7.97 1.29
C ASP A 140 -30.88 -8.81 0.09
N VAL A 141 -30.70 -10.12 0.27
CA VAL A 141 -30.10 -10.98 -0.76
C VAL A 141 -31.11 -11.83 -1.54
N ILE A 142 -32.30 -12.07 -1.00
CA ILE A 142 -33.32 -12.94 -1.61
C ILE A 142 -34.65 -12.19 -1.74
N LYS A 143 -35.10 -12.09 -2.99
CA LYS A 143 -36.48 -11.73 -3.31
C LYS A 143 -37.01 -12.64 -4.41
N SER A 144 -38.02 -13.44 -4.09
CA SER A 144 -38.72 -14.25 -5.09
C SER A 144 -39.84 -13.44 -5.74
N ILE A 145 -40.17 -13.77 -7.00
CA ILE A 145 -41.30 -13.18 -7.73
C ILE A 145 -42.58 -13.30 -6.89
N GLU A 146 -43.22 -12.16 -6.62
CA GLU A 146 -44.42 -12.08 -5.76
C GLU A 146 -45.71 -12.57 -6.46
N THR A 147 -45.69 -12.65 -7.79
CA THR A 147 -46.83 -13.11 -8.60
C THR A 147 -46.73 -14.60 -8.91
N GLY A 148 -47.84 -15.30 -8.81
CA GLY A 148 -47.91 -16.74 -9.03
C GLY A 148 -49.32 -17.23 -9.34
N GLU A 149 -49.43 -18.52 -9.65
CA GLU A 149 -50.70 -19.20 -9.86
C GLU A 149 -51.33 -19.49 -8.50
N ILE A 150 -52.51 -18.92 -8.27
CA ILE A 150 -53.28 -19.19 -7.06
C ILE A 150 -53.75 -20.64 -7.10
N TYR A 151 -53.23 -21.44 -6.17
CA TYR A 151 -53.57 -22.85 -6.01
C TYR A 151 -54.43 -23.01 -4.75
N ASN A 152 -55.75 -23.00 -4.93
CA ASN A 152 -56.72 -22.99 -3.81
C ASN A 152 -56.63 -24.26 -2.95
N ASN A 153 -56.26 -25.40 -3.54
CA ASN A 153 -56.06 -26.67 -2.85
C ASN A 153 -54.57 -26.97 -2.57
N GLY A 154 -53.79 -25.93 -2.25
CA GLY A 154 -52.35 -26.02 -2.09
C GLY A 154 -51.90 -26.90 -0.93
N VAL A 155 -52.37 -26.60 0.27
CA VAL A 155 -52.14 -27.41 1.46
C VAL A 155 -53.43 -28.14 1.79
N LEU A 156 -53.53 -29.40 1.38
CA LEU A 156 -54.67 -30.26 1.73
C LEU A 156 -54.69 -30.53 3.24
N ILE A 157 -55.85 -30.36 3.88
CA ILE A 157 -56.03 -30.65 5.30
C ILE A 157 -56.47 -32.12 5.47
N PRO A 158 -55.70 -32.95 6.20
CA PRO A 158 -56.05 -34.33 6.52
C PRO A 158 -57.31 -34.43 7.39
N ASN A 159 -58.02 -35.54 7.31
CA ASN A 159 -59.24 -35.79 8.10
C ASN A 159 -58.98 -36.08 9.58
N ASP A 160 -57.74 -36.41 9.94
CA ASP A 160 -57.27 -36.56 11.31
C ASP A 160 -56.58 -35.30 11.87
N ASP A 161 -56.60 -34.17 11.13
CA ASP A 161 -56.11 -32.88 11.61
C ASP A 161 -57.09 -32.24 12.61
N LYS A 162 -56.81 -32.41 13.90
CA LYS A 162 -57.67 -31.88 14.96
C LYS A 162 -57.70 -30.35 15.01
N PHE A 163 -56.63 -29.68 14.59
CA PHE A 163 -56.50 -28.24 14.72
C PHE A 163 -57.38 -27.53 13.69
N TYR A 164 -57.11 -27.72 12.40
CA TYR A 164 -57.81 -26.98 11.34
C TYR A 164 -59.28 -27.40 11.20
N LEU A 165 -59.61 -28.67 11.46
CA LEU A 165 -61.00 -29.13 11.44
C LEU A 165 -61.84 -28.52 12.57
N SER A 166 -61.23 -28.09 13.68
CA SER A 166 -61.94 -27.44 14.80
C SER A 166 -62.33 -25.99 14.51
N TYR A 167 -61.58 -25.28 13.64
CA TYR A 167 -61.85 -23.89 13.25
C TYR A 167 -62.86 -23.76 12.09
N GLY A 168 -63.35 -24.88 11.55
CA GLY A 168 -64.32 -24.87 10.46
C GLY A 168 -63.80 -24.18 9.19
N VAL A 169 -62.51 -24.34 8.87
CA VAL A 169 -61.87 -23.78 7.66
C VAL A 169 -62.81 -24.00 6.47
N ALA A 170 -63.34 -22.90 5.94
CA ALA A 170 -64.51 -22.94 5.08
C ALA A 170 -64.24 -23.73 3.80
N ASN A 171 -65.12 -24.70 3.54
CA ASN A 171 -65.27 -25.46 2.31
C ASN A 171 -65.53 -24.52 1.12
N THR A 172 -64.48 -24.05 0.45
CA THR A 172 -64.61 -23.10 -0.68
C THR A 172 -64.68 -23.75 -2.06
N THR A 173 -64.57 -25.07 -2.17
CA THR A 173 -64.66 -25.80 -3.44
C THR A 173 -65.71 -26.91 -3.40
N SER A 174 -66.26 -27.27 -4.57
CA SER A 174 -67.22 -28.37 -4.73
C SER A 174 -66.56 -29.51 -5.51
N PRO A 175 -66.43 -30.73 -4.95
CA PRO A 175 -66.84 -31.12 -3.59
C PRO A 175 -65.96 -30.48 -2.50
N PRO A 176 -66.50 -30.33 -1.27
CA PRO A 176 -65.85 -29.64 -0.14
C PRO A 176 -64.62 -30.41 0.36
N THR A 177 -63.42 -29.89 0.10
CA THR A 177 -62.19 -30.33 0.75
C THR A 177 -61.58 -29.18 1.54
N PRO A 178 -61.34 -29.33 2.85
CA PRO A 178 -60.62 -28.32 3.62
C PRO A 178 -59.18 -28.26 3.12
N ALA A 179 -58.77 -27.08 2.67
CA ALA A 179 -57.44 -26.81 2.14
C ALA A 179 -57.06 -25.35 2.37
N LEU A 180 -55.76 -25.08 2.47
CA LEU A 180 -55.22 -23.72 2.48
C LEU A 180 -54.67 -23.36 1.10
N GLN A 181 -54.86 -22.10 0.72
CA GLN A 181 -54.38 -21.55 -0.54
C GLN A 181 -52.84 -21.46 -0.54
N PHE A 182 -52.23 -21.83 -1.66
CA PHE A 182 -50.80 -21.67 -1.91
C PHE A 182 -50.56 -20.83 -3.17
N ASN A 183 -49.62 -19.88 -3.11
CA ASN A 183 -49.22 -19.10 -4.27
C ASN A 183 -48.04 -19.79 -4.97
N ARG A 184 -48.37 -20.55 -6.01
CA ARG A 184 -47.44 -21.39 -6.78
C ARG A 184 -46.66 -20.56 -7.79
N THR A 185 -45.39 -20.86 -8.01
CA THR A 185 -44.60 -20.07 -8.96
C THR A 185 -44.96 -20.38 -10.43
N TYR A 186 -45.00 -19.38 -11.31
CA TYR A 186 -45.37 -19.56 -12.73
C TYR A 186 -44.45 -20.54 -13.48
N SER A 187 -45.03 -21.26 -14.47
CA SER A 187 -44.36 -22.36 -15.17
C SER A 187 -43.09 -21.99 -15.94
N VAL A 188 -43.00 -20.75 -16.46
CA VAL A 188 -41.84 -20.22 -17.22
C VAL A 188 -40.69 -19.73 -16.32
N SER A 189 -40.91 -19.53 -15.02
CA SER A 189 -39.89 -19.01 -14.10
C SER A 189 -39.63 -19.87 -12.86
N ARG A 190 -40.53 -20.79 -12.46
CA ARG A 190 -40.44 -21.73 -11.31
C ARG A 190 -39.62 -21.26 -10.09
N GLY A 191 -39.69 -19.98 -9.79
CA GLY A 191 -38.99 -19.36 -8.67
C GLY A 191 -37.48 -19.46 -8.78
N THR A 192 -36.94 -19.53 -9.99
CA THR A 192 -35.51 -19.58 -10.29
C THR A 192 -34.89 -18.20 -10.38
N ILE A 193 -35.69 -17.13 -10.43
CA ILE A 193 -35.22 -15.75 -10.55
C ILE A 193 -35.17 -15.09 -9.18
N ASN A 194 -34.07 -14.41 -8.89
CA ASN A 194 -33.91 -13.53 -7.76
C ASN A 194 -34.18 -12.08 -8.18
N GLU A 195 -35.20 -11.43 -7.61
CA GLU A 195 -35.50 -10.02 -7.83
C GLU A 195 -34.64 -9.09 -6.95
N ALA A 196 -33.91 -9.62 -5.95
CA ALA A 196 -32.93 -8.87 -5.18
C ALA A 196 -31.54 -8.93 -5.83
N THR A 197 -30.62 -8.05 -5.42
CA THR A 197 -29.20 -8.26 -5.69
C THR A 197 -28.73 -9.51 -4.94
N SER A 198 -27.75 -10.24 -5.47
CA SER A 198 -27.20 -11.39 -4.74
C SER A 198 -26.19 -10.98 -3.66
N PHE A 199 -25.83 -9.70 -3.60
CA PHE A 199 -24.79 -9.18 -2.73
C PHE A 199 -25.40 -8.65 -1.43
N LEU A 200 -24.62 -8.73 -0.34
CA LEU A 200 -24.95 -8.05 0.90
C LEU A 200 -24.61 -6.56 0.76
N ASP A 201 -25.58 -5.78 0.25
CA ASP A 201 -25.39 -4.39 -0.17
C ASP A 201 -26.50 -3.42 0.28
N GLY A 202 -27.34 -3.84 1.23
CA GLY A 202 -28.37 -3.00 1.83
C GLY A 202 -29.45 -2.59 0.84
N SER A 203 -29.71 -3.35 -0.20
CA SER A 203 -30.83 -3.19 -1.11
C SER A 203 -32.19 -3.13 -0.40
N SER A 204 -32.36 -3.82 0.73
CA SER A 204 -33.56 -3.69 1.57
C SER A 204 -33.71 -2.29 2.23
N ILE A 205 -32.60 -1.56 2.38
CA ILE A 205 -32.54 -0.19 2.91
C ILE A 205 -32.65 0.84 1.78
N TYR A 206 -31.86 0.68 0.72
CA TYR A 206 -31.68 1.68 -0.33
C TYR A 206 -32.56 1.47 -1.56
N GLY A 207 -33.11 0.26 -1.73
CA GLY A 207 -33.86 -0.13 -2.91
C GLY A 207 -32.97 -0.37 -4.13
N LEU A 208 -33.58 -0.87 -5.19
CA LEU A 208 -32.91 -1.26 -6.44
C LEU A 208 -32.97 -0.18 -7.53
N ASN A 209 -33.71 0.92 -7.27
CA ASN A 209 -34.00 1.95 -8.25
C ASN A 209 -33.76 3.35 -7.66
N GLU A 210 -32.83 4.08 -8.26
CA GLU A 210 -32.44 5.42 -7.83
C GLU A 210 -33.60 6.43 -7.85
N THR A 211 -34.48 6.35 -8.85
CA THR A 211 -35.62 7.26 -8.97
C THR A 211 -36.58 7.07 -7.80
N ASN A 212 -36.89 5.81 -7.45
CA ASN A 212 -37.74 5.49 -6.30
C ASN A 212 -37.07 5.90 -4.97
N LEU A 213 -35.77 5.62 -4.83
CA LEU A 213 -34.98 6.04 -3.67
C LEU A 213 -35.07 7.57 -3.46
N ASN A 214 -34.82 8.36 -4.50
CA ASN A 214 -34.81 9.82 -4.41
C ASN A 214 -36.21 10.40 -4.12
N LEU A 215 -37.27 9.82 -4.70
CA LEU A 215 -38.64 10.32 -4.52
C LEU A 215 -39.24 9.92 -3.16
N THR A 216 -38.95 8.70 -2.68
CA THR A 216 -39.71 8.09 -1.59
C THR A 216 -38.90 7.92 -0.31
N LEU A 217 -37.61 7.59 -0.41
CA LEU A 217 -36.81 7.14 0.72
C LEU A 217 -35.82 8.19 1.23
N ARG A 218 -35.27 9.04 0.36
CA ARG A 218 -34.40 10.16 0.77
C ARG A 218 -35.20 11.31 1.36
N ASP A 219 -34.53 12.05 2.24
CA ASP A 219 -35.06 13.31 2.76
C ASP A 219 -35.16 14.32 1.60
N PRO A 220 -36.32 14.98 1.42
CA PRO A 220 -36.53 15.86 0.27
C PRO A 220 -35.78 17.19 0.36
N VAL A 221 -35.24 17.54 1.54
CA VAL A 221 -34.49 18.78 1.78
C VAL A 221 -33.00 18.47 1.82
N ASP A 222 -32.61 17.48 2.61
CA ASP A 222 -31.23 17.04 2.75
C ASP A 222 -31.04 15.73 2.00
N LEU A 223 -30.65 15.82 0.73
CA LEU A 223 -30.51 14.62 -0.09
C LEU A 223 -29.44 13.67 0.45
N CYS A 224 -28.46 14.07 1.26
CA CYS A 224 -27.58 13.05 1.86
C CYS A 224 -28.38 12.08 2.73
N LYS A 225 -29.39 12.56 3.45
CA LYS A 225 -30.08 11.78 4.46
C LYS A 225 -31.22 10.95 3.87
N MET A 226 -31.48 9.84 4.56
CA MET A 226 -32.70 9.06 4.44
C MET A 226 -33.80 9.73 5.27
N ARG A 227 -35.03 9.63 4.77
CA ARG A 227 -36.22 10.24 5.37
C ARG A 227 -36.55 9.58 6.71
N MET A 228 -36.76 10.41 7.73
CA MET A 228 -37.14 9.99 9.07
C MET A 228 -38.32 10.84 9.57
N ASN A 229 -39.11 10.28 10.48
CA ASN A 229 -40.18 10.96 11.19
C ASN A 229 -39.76 11.27 12.64
N TYR A 230 -39.77 12.55 13.01
CA TYR A 230 -39.34 13.05 14.32
C TYR A 230 -40.52 13.52 15.21
N THR A 231 -41.77 13.13 14.89
CA THR A 231 -42.96 13.61 15.62
C THR A 231 -43.12 13.02 17.02
N VAL A 232 -42.40 11.94 17.35
CA VAL A 232 -42.49 11.27 18.64
C VAL A 232 -41.55 11.97 19.64
N ASP A 233 -42.13 12.69 20.62
CA ASP A 233 -41.36 13.43 21.64
C ASP A 233 -40.88 12.51 22.79
N THR A 234 -39.98 11.58 22.46
CA THR A 234 -39.29 10.73 23.43
C THR A 234 -37.77 10.82 23.22
N ALA A 235 -36.98 10.32 24.18
CA ALA A 235 -35.52 10.31 24.04
C ALA A 235 -35.06 9.57 22.76
N ASP A 236 -35.65 8.41 22.46
CA ASP A 236 -35.37 7.65 21.24
C ASP A 236 -36.00 8.31 20.00
N GLY A 237 -37.20 8.87 20.12
CA GLY A 237 -37.90 9.56 19.02
C GLY A 237 -37.14 10.75 18.42
N LYS A 238 -36.21 11.36 19.18
CA LYS A 238 -35.29 12.40 18.69
C LYS A 238 -34.30 11.90 17.62
N PHE A 239 -34.02 10.59 17.57
CA PHE A 239 -33.26 9.97 16.48
C PHE A 239 -34.13 9.68 15.25
N GLY A 240 -35.45 9.85 15.38
CA GLY A 240 -36.44 9.60 14.34
C GLY A 240 -36.82 8.14 14.19
N TYR A 241 -38.02 7.89 13.67
CA TYR A 241 -38.49 6.57 13.21
C TYR A 241 -38.72 6.56 11.71
N LEU A 242 -38.88 5.39 11.11
CA LEU A 242 -39.15 5.28 9.67
C LEU A 242 -40.53 5.89 9.35
N PRO A 243 -40.67 6.65 8.25
CA PRO A 243 -41.97 7.13 7.80
C PRO A 243 -42.81 5.98 7.28
N ARG A 244 -44.15 6.13 7.29
CA ARG A 244 -45.08 5.12 6.78
C ARG A 244 -45.72 5.51 5.45
N GLY A 245 -45.97 4.50 4.61
CA GLY A 245 -46.72 4.63 3.39
C GLY A 245 -48.23 4.65 3.62
N LYS A 246 -49.00 4.79 2.54
CA LYS A 246 -50.48 4.79 2.58
C LYS A 246 -51.08 3.48 3.10
N ASN A 247 -50.32 2.39 3.02
CA ASN A 247 -50.70 1.06 3.52
C ASN A 247 -50.39 0.87 5.03
N GLY A 248 -49.89 1.90 5.72
CA GLY A 248 -49.55 1.83 7.14
C GLY A 248 -48.25 1.08 7.47
N GLN A 249 -47.51 0.61 6.46
CA GLN A 249 -46.18 -0.02 6.64
C GLN A 249 -45.06 1.01 6.51
N TYR A 250 -43.90 0.73 7.08
CA TYR A 250 -42.73 1.60 6.94
C TYR A 250 -42.22 1.66 5.50
N LEU A 251 -41.75 2.83 5.08
CA LEU A 251 -41.10 3.03 3.80
C LEU A 251 -39.63 2.58 3.90
N ILE A 252 -39.29 1.53 3.16
CA ILE A 252 -37.95 0.95 3.05
C ILE A 252 -37.64 0.62 1.58
N GLY A 253 -36.41 0.18 1.29
CA GLY A 253 -35.90 -0.10 -0.06
C GLY A 253 -36.81 -1.00 -0.89
N HIS A 254 -37.22 -2.13 -0.31
CA HIS A 254 -38.35 -2.90 -0.81
C HIS A 254 -39.07 -3.59 0.36
N LEU A 255 -40.39 -3.67 0.27
CA LEU A 255 -41.23 -4.23 1.33
C LEU A 255 -41.19 -5.77 1.33
N PRO A 256 -40.90 -6.43 2.46
CA PRO A 256 -41.14 -7.86 2.61
C PRO A 256 -42.63 -8.09 2.89
N THR A 257 -43.41 -8.35 1.84
CA THR A 257 -44.89 -8.44 1.86
C THR A 257 -45.48 -9.30 2.99
N ARG A 258 -44.75 -10.34 3.46
CA ARG A 258 -45.19 -11.24 4.55
C ARG A 258 -44.22 -11.35 5.73
N GLY A 259 -43.00 -10.80 5.62
CA GLY A 259 -41.93 -10.98 6.61
C GLY A 259 -41.60 -9.72 7.42
N GLY A 260 -42.16 -8.56 7.07
CA GLY A 260 -41.88 -7.31 7.80
C GLY A 260 -42.66 -7.23 9.11
N HIS A 261 -41.96 -7.03 10.23
CA HIS A 261 -42.55 -6.82 11.56
C HIS A 261 -41.60 -6.03 12.48
N VAL A 262 -42.03 -5.72 13.72
CA VAL A 262 -41.28 -4.85 14.66
C VAL A 262 -39.79 -5.23 14.82
N PHE A 263 -39.47 -6.53 14.85
CA PHE A 263 -38.11 -7.02 15.06
C PHE A 263 -37.22 -6.95 13.81
N THR A 264 -37.75 -6.93 12.59
CA THR A 264 -36.96 -6.64 11.38
C THR A 264 -36.87 -5.13 11.14
N ASN A 265 -37.91 -4.40 11.55
CA ASN A 265 -37.98 -2.94 11.41
C ASN A 265 -36.98 -2.21 12.33
N VAL A 266 -36.62 -2.80 13.47
CA VAL A 266 -35.58 -2.25 14.35
C VAL A 266 -34.24 -2.15 13.63
N PHE A 267 -33.83 -3.16 12.86
CA PHE A 267 -32.58 -3.15 12.11
C PHE A 267 -32.61 -2.12 10.98
N HIS A 268 -33.70 -2.06 10.20
CA HIS A 268 -33.86 -1.01 9.18
C HIS A 268 -33.75 0.38 9.80
N THR A 269 -34.39 0.61 10.95
CA THR A 269 -34.32 1.89 11.67
C THR A 269 -32.90 2.21 12.12
N ILE A 270 -32.18 1.24 12.71
CA ILE A 270 -30.80 1.42 13.17
C ILE A 270 -29.85 1.77 12.01
N PHE A 271 -29.89 1.03 10.90
CA PHE A 271 -28.97 1.28 9.79
C PHE A 271 -29.32 2.54 8.98
N ILE A 272 -30.59 2.93 8.94
CA ILE A 272 -31.00 4.23 8.37
C ILE A 272 -30.54 5.39 9.27
N ARG A 273 -30.67 5.25 10.60
CA ARG A 273 -30.07 6.21 11.55
C ARG A 273 -28.55 6.28 11.39
N GLU A 274 -27.86 5.15 11.22
CA GLU A 274 -26.40 5.10 11.02
C GLU A 274 -25.99 5.77 9.70
N HIS A 275 -26.78 5.59 8.62
CA HIS A 275 -26.57 6.31 7.37
C HIS A 275 -26.64 7.83 7.57
N ASN A 276 -27.69 8.32 8.24
CA ASN A 276 -27.86 9.74 8.52
C ASN A 276 -26.74 10.28 9.42
N ARG A 277 -26.30 9.49 10.40
CA ARG A 277 -25.17 9.82 11.26
C ARG A 277 -23.87 9.91 10.45
N LYS A 278 -23.66 9.02 9.49
CA LYS A 278 -22.50 9.03 8.58
C LYS A 278 -22.52 10.23 7.63
N CYS A 279 -23.69 10.63 7.12
CA CYS A 279 -23.84 11.90 6.40
C CYS A 279 -23.33 13.09 7.21
N ASP A 280 -23.75 13.18 8.48
CA ASP A 280 -23.33 14.26 9.38
C ASP A 280 -21.83 14.18 9.68
N GLU A 281 -21.30 12.98 9.93
CA GLU A 281 -19.87 12.73 10.17
C GLU A 281 -19.02 13.15 8.95
N PHE A 282 -19.41 12.78 7.74
CA PHE A 282 -18.67 13.16 6.53
C PHE A 282 -18.77 14.64 6.21
N ARG A 283 -19.90 15.29 6.48
CA ARG A 283 -19.96 16.76 6.37
C ARG A 283 -19.06 17.45 7.38
N GLN A 284 -18.93 16.93 8.59
CA GLN A 284 -17.98 17.47 9.57
C GLN A 284 -16.52 17.33 9.10
N ILE A 285 -16.19 16.20 8.46
CA ILE A 285 -14.84 15.91 7.96
C ILE A 285 -14.50 16.71 6.69
N TYR A 286 -15.42 16.73 5.72
CA TYR A 286 -15.19 17.24 4.37
C TYR A 286 -15.80 18.63 4.10
N GLY A 287 -16.60 19.18 5.01
CA GLY A 287 -17.21 20.51 4.88
C GLY A 287 -18.22 20.59 3.71
N ASN A 288 -17.97 21.49 2.76
CA ASN A 288 -18.80 21.67 1.55
C ASN A 288 -18.06 21.18 0.28
N SER A 289 -17.08 20.28 0.43
CA SER A 289 -16.25 19.85 -0.70
C SER A 289 -16.90 18.76 -1.57
N LEU A 290 -17.94 18.08 -1.08
CA LEU A 290 -18.70 17.08 -1.81
C LEU A 290 -20.14 17.55 -2.04
N THR A 291 -20.79 17.00 -3.06
CA THR A 291 -22.22 17.12 -3.30
C THR A 291 -23.02 16.21 -2.35
N ASP A 292 -24.30 16.52 -2.13
CA ASP A 292 -25.17 15.66 -1.32
C ASP A 292 -25.25 14.21 -1.83
N ASN A 293 -25.11 14.01 -3.14
CA ASN A 293 -25.07 12.68 -3.71
C ASN A 293 -23.76 11.94 -3.40
N GLU A 294 -22.63 12.62 -3.43
CA GLU A 294 -21.35 12.03 -3.04
C GLU A 294 -21.33 11.69 -1.54
N TYR A 295 -21.85 12.58 -0.68
CA TYR A 295 -22.01 12.27 0.73
C TYR A 295 -22.93 11.07 0.96
N PHE A 296 -24.06 10.99 0.23
CA PHE A 296 -24.97 9.85 0.28
C PHE A 296 -24.26 8.55 -0.08
N GLN A 297 -23.49 8.53 -1.17
CA GLN A 297 -22.80 7.33 -1.62
C GLN A 297 -21.70 6.91 -0.65
N GLU A 298 -20.95 7.84 -0.06
CA GLU A 298 -19.99 7.54 1.01
C GLU A 298 -20.67 6.98 2.26
N ALA A 299 -21.79 7.55 2.70
CA ALA A 299 -22.58 7.03 3.81
C ALA A 299 -23.14 5.63 3.51
N ARG A 300 -23.68 5.40 2.31
CA ARG A 300 -24.16 4.10 1.83
C ARG A 300 -23.03 3.07 1.83
N LYS A 301 -21.86 3.40 1.28
CA LYS A 301 -20.67 2.54 1.23
C LYS A 301 -20.26 2.07 2.64
N TRP A 302 -20.23 2.98 3.61
CA TRP A 302 -19.90 2.65 5.00
C TRP A 302 -20.95 1.76 5.67
N VAL A 303 -22.24 2.02 5.47
CA VAL A 303 -23.30 1.17 6.02
C VAL A 303 -23.29 -0.23 5.43
N ILE A 304 -23.04 -0.36 4.13
CA ILE A 304 -22.84 -1.66 3.47
C ILE A 304 -21.67 -2.42 4.10
N ALA A 305 -20.52 -1.76 4.29
CA ALA A 305 -19.38 -2.37 4.94
C ALA A 305 -19.69 -2.80 6.39
N LEU A 306 -20.48 -2.04 7.14
CA LEU A 306 -20.93 -2.41 8.48
C LEU A 306 -21.84 -3.65 8.46
N LEU A 307 -22.77 -3.75 7.51
CA LEU A 307 -23.59 -4.96 7.32
C LEU A 307 -22.71 -6.19 7.04
N GLN A 308 -21.74 -6.04 6.14
CA GLN A 308 -20.78 -7.09 5.80
C GLN A 308 -19.93 -7.51 7.00
N VAL A 309 -19.42 -6.56 7.79
CA VAL A 309 -18.66 -6.84 9.01
C VAL A 309 -19.50 -7.63 10.01
N VAL A 310 -20.71 -7.16 10.32
CA VAL A 310 -21.57 -7.83 11.31
C VAL A 310 -21.89 -9.25 10.85
N GLN A 311 -22.24 -9.43 9.56
CA GLN A 311 -22.56 -10.74 9.03
C GLN A 311 -21.36 -11.70 9.08
N TYR A 312 -20.21 -11.29 8.55
CA TYR A 312 -19.08 -12.19 8.36
C TYR A 312 -18.19 -12.38 9.59
N ARG A 313 -18.12 -11.37 10.47
CA ARG A 313 -17.24 -11.40 11.65
C ARG A 313 -17.98 -11.68 12.95
N GLU A 314 -19.30 -11.46 13.02
CA GLU A 314 -20.08 -11.79 14.20
C GLU A 314 -21.03 -12.96 13.94
N TYR A 315 -21.98 -12.80 13.03
CA TYR A 315 -23.07 -13.77 12.85
C TYR A 315 -22.60 -15.14 12.33
N LEU A 316 -21.90 -15.15 11.19
CA LEU A 316 -21.50 -16.39 10.52
C LEU A 316 -20.63 -17.30 11.40
N PRO A 317 -19.58 -16.79 12.10
CA PRO A 317 -18.80 -17.62 13.01
C PRO A 317 -19.60 -18.20 14.17
N ILE A 318 -20.64 -17.50 14.62
CA ILE A 318 -21.52 -17.99 15.69
C ILE A 318 -22.38 -19.15 15.18
N ILE A 319 -23.11 -18.95 14.07
CA ILE A 319 -24.05 -19.96 13.56
C ILE A 319 -23.31 -21.18 12.98
N MET A 320 -22.18 -20.99 12.29
CA MET A 320 -21.41 -22.07 11.68
C MET A 320 -20.41 -22.72 12.65
N GLY A 321 -20.12 -22.09 13.80
CA GLY A 321 -19.12 -22.57 14.77
C GLY A 321 -17.67 -22.35 14.36
N SER A 322 -17.42 -21.86 13.14
CA SER A 322 -16.10 -21.54 12.61
C SER A 322 -16.18 -20.30 11.72
N THR A 323 -15.08 -19.54 11.66
CA THR A 323 -14.93 -18.45 10.68
C THR A 323 -14.75 -19.00 9.28
N LEU A 324 -15.13 -18.23 8.26
CA LEU A 324 -14.72 -18.52 6.88
C LEU A 324 -13.19 -18.40 6.74
N SER A 325 -12.65 -18.93 5.64
CA SER A 325 -11.25 -18.74 5.26
C SER A 325 -10.90 -17.25 5.20
N THR A 326 -9.65 -16.88 5.46
CA THR A 326 -9.22 -15.48 5.34
C THR A 326 -9.43 -14.97 3.93
N TYR A 327 -10.03 -13.79 3.79
CA TYR A 327 -10.17 -13.12 2.49
C TYR A 327 -8.77 -12.82 1.92
N THR A 328 -8.59 -13.04 0.62
CA THR A 328 -7.30 -12.85 -0.05
C THR A 328 -7.37 -11.74 -1.08
N ALA A 329 -8.31 -11.82 -2.01
CA ALA A 329 -8.60 -10.81 -3.02
C ALA A 329 -9.94 -11.09 -3.68
N TYR A 330 -10.49 -10.08 -4.34
CA TYR A 330 -11.63 -10.23 -5.26
C TYR A 330 -11.23 -11.10 -6.45
N ASN A 331 -12.08 -12.05 -6.82
CA ASN A 331 -11.89 -12.94 -7.95
C ASN A 331 -13.00 -12.76 -9.00
N SER A 332 -12.66 -12.09 -10.10
CA SER A 332 -13.58 -11.84 -11.23
C SER A 332 -13.96 -13.08 -12.03
N THR A 333 -13.25 -14.21 -11.87
CA THR A 333 -13.61 -15.47 -12.55
C THR A 333 -14.76 -16.21 -11.87
N LEU A 334 -15.06 -15.88 -10.62
CA LEU A 334 -16.22 -16.44 -9.92
C LEU A 334 -17.50 -15.78 -10.45
N THR A 335 -18.55 -16.58 -10.63
CA THR A 335 -19.87 -16.06 -11.01
C THR A 335 -20.65 -15.72 -9.75
N PRO A 336 -20.83 -14.43 -9.39
CA PRO A 336 -21.65 -14.06 -8.25
C PRO A 336 -23.10 -14.46 -8.47
N GLY A 337 -23.74 -14.94 -7.41
CA GLY A 337 -25.13 -15.39 -7.41
C GLY A 337 -25.44 -16.22 -6.16
N LEU A 338 -26.73 -16.44 -5.93
CA LEU A 338 -27.19 -17.36 -4.89
C LEU A 338 -27.45 -18.74 -5.47
N ASP A 339 -26.91 -19.76 -4.81
CA ASP A 339 -27.21 -21.16 -5.06
C ASP A 339 -28.69 -21.45 -4.79
N TYR A 340 -29.25 -22.30 -5.64
CA TYR A 340 -30.66 -22.63 -5.62
C TYR A 340 -31.09 -23.36 -4.34
N PHE A 341 -30.29 -24.33 -3.88
CA PHE A 341 -30.53 -25.07 -2.65
C PHE A 341 -30.36 -24.16 -1.44
N PHE A 342 -29.35 -23.29 -1.46
CA PHE A 342 -29.18 -22.27 -0.43
C PHE A 342 -30.43 -21.39 -0.29
N ALA A 343 -30.88 -20.76 -1.36
CA ALA A 343 -31.98 -19.79 -1.32
C ALA A 343 -33.35 -20.41 -1.04
N THR A 344 -33.57 -21.66 -1.46
CA THR A 344 -34.88 -22.32 -1.33
C THR A 344 -34.99 -23.18 -0.07
N SER A 345 -33.89 -23.71 0.46
CA SER A 345 -33.92 -24.62 1.60
C SER A 345 -33.00 -24.18 2.73
N THR A 346 -31.68 -24.05 2.51
CA THR A 346 -30.74 -23.75 3.61
C THR A 346 -31.15 -22.47 4.32
N PHE A 347 -31.31 -21.36 3.61
CA PHE A 347 -31.56 -20.03 4.18
C PHE A 347 -32.98 -19.80 4.73
N ARG A 348 -33.76 -20.87 4.88
CA ARG A 348 -35.07 -20.86 5.55
C ARG A 348 -35.03 -21.38 6.99
N TYR A 349 -33.86 -21.80 7.47
CA TYR A 349 -33.70 -22.34 8.83
C TYR A 349 -34.25 -21.42 9.92
N GLY A 350 -34.26 -20.09 9.71
CA GLY A 350 -34.74 -19.11 10.69
C GLY A 350 -36.19 -19.34 11.11
N HIS A 351 -37.01 -19.99 10.28
CA HIS A 351 -38.38 -20.35 10.66
C HIS A 351 -38.47 -21.35 11.82
N SER A 352 -37.46 -22.21 12.00
CA SER A 352 -37.36 -23.14 13.13
C SER A 352 -36.95 -22.43 14.43
N GLU A 353 -36.23 -21.31 14.34
CA GLU A 353 -35.74 -20.54 15.49
C GLU A 353 -36.82 -19.64 16.14
N ALA A 354 -37.97 -19.48 15.47
CA ALA A 354 -39.06 -18.59 15.88
C ALA A 354 -39.92 -19.19 17.01
N SER A 355 -40.39 -18.34 17.92
CA SER A 355 -41.16 -18.71 19.10
C SER A 355 -42.64 -18.32 18.99
N ASP A 356 -43.47 -18.95 19.82
CA ASP A 356 -44.91 -18.64 19.89
C ASP A 356 -45.19 -17.21 20.38
N SER A 357 -44.34 -16.70 21.28
CA SER A 357 -44.46 -15.36 21.83
C SER A 357 -43.11 -14.81 22.30
N TYR A 358 -43.05 -13.49 22.42
CA TYR A 358 -41.87 -12.70 22.74
C TYR A 358 -42.20 -11.74 23.86
N GLN A 359 -41.42 -11.76 24.93
CA GLN A 359 -41.54 -10.82 26.05
C GLN A 359 -40.84 -9.50 25.68
N ILE A 360 -41.51 -8.38 25.87
CA ILE A 360 -40.86 -7.07 25.84
C ILE A 360 -40.36 -6.76 27.23
N MET A 361 -39.07 -6.47 27.33
CA MET A 361 -38.34 -6.35 28.58
C MET A 361 -37.95 -4.90 28.84
N ASN A 362 -38.17 -4.41 30.06
CA ASN A 362 -37.65 -3.12 30.48
C ASN A 362 -36.13 -3.16 30.72
N GLN A 363 -35.53 -2.00 31.02
CA GLN A 363 -34.08 -1.88 31.31
C GLN A 363 -33.61 -2.68 32.54
N ASN A 364 -34.53 -3.07 33.44
CA ASN A 364 -34.23 -3.92 34.59
C ASN A 364 -34.30 -5.42 34.24
N GLY A 365 -34.69 -5.77 33.00
CA GLY A 365 -34.89 -7.16 32.59
C GLY A 365 -36.17 -7.77 33.15
N GLU A 366 -37.19 -6.95 33.42
CA GLU A 366 -38.53 -7.41 33.80
C GLU A 366 -39.48 -7.33 32.59
N PRO A 367 -40.39 -8.30 32.42
CA PRO A 367 -41.34 -8.29 31.31
C PRO A 367 -42.40 -7.20 31.50
N GLU A 368 -42.55 -6.31 30.51
CA GLU A 368 -43.60 -5.28 30.46
C GLU A 368 -44.83 -5.76 29.68
N SER A 369 -44.61 -6.56 28.64
CA SER A 369 -45.70 -7.09 27.79
C SER A 369 -45.25 -8.34 27.05
N ILE A 370 -46.22 -9.03 26.45
CA ILE A 370 -46.00 -10.23 25.63
C ILE A 370 -46.61 -9.99 24.26
N LEU A 371 -45.82 -10.18 23.21
CA LEU A 371 -46.26 -10.15 21.82
C LEU A 371 -46.30 -11.57 21.26
N THR A 372 -47.45 -11.99 20.77
CA THR A 372 -47.56 -13.19 19.93
C THR A 372 -47.01 -12.90 18.53
N LEU A 373 -46.73 -13.94 17.75
CA LEU A 373 -46.28 -13.80 16.37
C LEU A 373 -47.23 -12.93 15.51
N GLU A 374 -48.55 -13.08 15.68
CA GLU A 374 -49.57 -12.27 15.00
C GLU A 374 -49.48 -10.78 15.38
N ASN A 375 -49.20 -10.49 16.66
CA ASN A 375 -49.13 -9.12 17.15
C ASN A 375 -47.87 -8.37 16.68
N LEU A 376 -46.83 -9.04 16.15
CA LEU A 376 -45.58 -8.39 15.75
C LEU A 376 -45.75 -7.38 14.60
N GLN A 377 -46.82 -7.50 13.82
CA GLN A 377 -47.15 -6.64 12.69
C GLN A 377 -48.08 -5.47 13.07
N LEU A 378 -48.49 -5.36 14.34
CA LEU A 378 -49.28 -4.23 14.79
C LEU A 378 -48.53 -2.91 14.51
N PRO A 379 -49.26 -1.85 14.11
CA PRO A 379 -48.67 -0.55 13.93
C PRO A 379 -48.12 -0.02 15.26
N ASP A 380 -47.13 0.85 15.16
CA ASP A 380 -46.61 1.71 16.24
C ASP A 380 -45.79 1.02 17.33
N LEU A 381 -45.58 -0.30 17.23
CA LEU A 381 -44.83 -1.05 18.26
C LEU A 381 -43.40 -0.52 18.47
N LEU A 382 -42.72 -0.11 17.40
CA LEU A 382 -41.35 0.38 17.54
C LEU A 382 -41.32 1.77 18.18
N GLU A 383 -42.30 2.62 17.91
CA GLU A 383 -42.48 3.93 18.53
C GLU A 383 -42.91 3.81 20.00
N ILE A 384 -43.76 2.82 20.32
CA ILE A 384 -44.25 2.52 21.68
C ILE A 384 -43.12 2.00 22.56
N TYR A 385 -42.41 0.96 22.10
CA TYR A 385 -41.39 0.31 22.92
C TYR A 385 -40.01 0.96 22.80
N SER A 386 -39.74 1.68 21.70
CA SER A 386 -38.43 2.20 21.29
C SER A 386 -37.43 1.15 20.79
N VAL A 387 -36.50 1.59 19.94
CA VAL A 387 -35.39 0.77 19.42
C VAL A 387 -34.59 0.06 20.52
N PRO A 388 -34.08 0.74 21.58
CA PRO A 388 -33.24 0.08 22.58
C PRO A 388 -33.96 -1.02 23.36
N THR A 389 -35.25 -0.84 23.69
CA THR A 389 -36.06 -1.84 24.40
C THR A 389 -36.28 -3.08 23.54
N VAL A 390 -36.56 -2.91 22.24
CA VAL A 390 -36.73 -4.04 21.33
C VAL A 390 -35.43 -4.83 21.20
N VAL A 391 -34.28 -4.16 20.99
CA VAL A 391 -32.97 -4.84 20.92
C VAL A 391 -32.64 -5.55 22.22
N LEU A 392 -32.90 -4.93 23.37
CA LEU A 392 -32.69 -5.53 24.68
C LEU A 392 -33.56 -6.80 24.84
N SER A 393 -34.84 -6.70 24.50
CA SER A 393 -35.81 -7.80 24.59
C SER A 393 -35.36 -9.02 23.78
N LEU A 394 -34.90 -8.80 22.54
CA LEU A 394 -34.37 -9.86 21.68
C LEU A 394 -33.07 -10.46 22.22
N SER A 395 -32.22 -9.65 22.83
CA SER A 395 -30.91 -10.08 23.37
C SER A 395 -31.04 -10.91 24.66
N LEU A 396 -32.15 -10.76 25.40
CA LEU A 396 -32.38 -11.43 26.68
C LEU A 396 -33.18 -12.75 26.56
N GLN A 397 -33.71 -13.07 25.38
CA GLN A 397 -34.56 -14.24 25.17
C GLN A 397 -33.88 -15.27 24.28
N ARG A 398 -33.95 -16.54 24.69
CA ARG A 398 -33.41 -17.66 23.92
C ARG A 398 -34.31 -17.92 22.72
N GLN A 399 -33.72 -18.06 21.55
CA GLN A 399 -34.41 -18.61 20.40
C GLN A 399 -34.77 -20.08 20.59
N GLU A 400 -35.70 -20.59 19.78
CA GLU A 400 -35.91 -22.04 19.69
C GLU A 400 -34.65 -22.72 19.14
N GLU A 401 -34.50 -24.03 19.38
CA GLU A 401 -33.41 -24.78 18.76
C GLU A 401 -33.60 -24.84 17.24
N LEU A 402 -32.49 -24.78 16.50
CA LEU A 402 -32.52 -25.02 15.06
C LEU A 402 -32.63 -26.52 14.81
N ASP A 403 -33.84 -27.01 14.58
CA ASP A 403 -34.13 -28.42 14.37
C ASP A 403 -35.34 -28.61 13.44
N ILE A 404 -35.91 -29.82 13.39
CA ILE A 404 -37.07 -30.08 12.52
C ILE A 404 -38.37 -29.43 13.02
N LEU A 405 -38.36 -28.79 14.20
CA LEU A 405 -39.56 -28.32 14.88
C LEU A 405 -39.85 -26.86 14.54
N TYR A 406 -41.13 -26.56 14.60
CA TYR A 406 -41.68 -25.22 14.46
C TYR A 406 -42.58 -24.95 15.66
N SER A 407 -42.61 -23.69 16.07
CA SER A 407 -43.58 -23.19 17.03
C SER A 407 -45.02 -23.37 16.50
N ASP A 408 -45.97 -23.54 17.40
CA ASP A 408 -47.36 -23.80 17.01
C ASP A 408 -47.97 -22.60 16.27
N PHE A 409 -47.62 -21.38 16.68
CA PHE A 409 -48.04 -20.17 15.99
C PHE A 409 -47.47 -20.06 14.58
N MET A 410 -46.26 -20.55 14.30
CA MET A 410 -45.73 -20.60 12.92
C MET A 410 -46.50 -21.58 12.03
N ARG A 411 -47.08 -22.64 12.62
CA ARG A 411 -47.88 -23.65 11.91
C ARG A 411 -49.37 -23.29 11.81
N ALA A 412 -49.78 -22.22 12.48
CA ALA A 412 -51.14 -21.69 12.50
C ALA A 412 -51.17 -20.15 12.40
N HIS A 413 -50.28 -19.59 11.60
CA HIS A 413 -50.08 -18.14 11.50
C HIS A 413 -51.19 -17.47 10.69
N THR A 414 -51.80 -16.41 11.22
CA THR A 414 -52.81 -15.63 10.50
C THR A 414 -52.15 -14.46 9.77
N VAL A 415 -52.20 -14.44 8.44
CA VAL A 415 -51.72 -13.33 7.61
C VAL A 415 -52.91 -12.69 6.90
N GLY A 416 -53.23 -11.44 7.23
CA GLY A 416 -54.33 -10.71 6.58
C GLY A 416 -55.70 -11.39 6.74
N GLY A 417 -55.92 -12.10 7.85
CA GLY A 417 -57.15 -12.84 8.14
C GLY A 417 -57.22 -14.28 7.59
N ASN A 418 -56.19 -14.75 6.87
CA ASN A 418 -56.11 -16.13 6.38
C ASN A 418 -55.09 -16.94 7.18
N PHE A 419 -55.47 -18.16 7.58
CA PHE A 419 -54.54 -19.09 8.21
C PHE A 419 -53.50 -19.62 7.22
N THR A 420 -52.27 -19.72 7.68
CA THR A 420 -51.12 -20.28 6.95
C THR A 420 -50.31 -21.16 7.90
N ASP A 421 -49.88 -22.31 7.41
CA ASP A 421 -48.89 -23.15 8.09
C ASP A 421 -47.52 -22.98 7.41
N MET A 422 -46.59 -22.31 8.07
CA MET A 422 -45.27 -22.03 7.48
C MET A 422 -44.46 -23.31 7.21
N ALA A 423 -44.53 -24.30 8.10
CA ALA A 423 -43.85 -25.58 7.90
C ALA A 423 -44.37 -26.27 6.64
N SER A 424 -45.71 -26.36 6.50
CA SER A 424 -46.34 -26.88 5.27
C SER A 424 -45.92 -26.08 4.02
N VAL A 425 -45.81 -24.75 4.13
CA VAL A 425 -45.40 -23.87 3.02
C VAL A 425 -43.94 -24.09 2.62
N ASP A 426 -43.01 -24.31 3.54
CA ASP A 426 -41.60 -24.57 3.22
C ASP A 426 -41.41 -25.90 2.47
N HIS A 427 -42.10 -26.93 2.93
CA HIS A 427 -42.17 -28.23 2.25
C HIS A 427 -42.78 -28.09 0.86
N LEU A 428 -43.94 -27.45 0.75
CA LEU A 428 -44.61 -27.26 -0.52
C LEU A 428 -43.82 -26.36 -1.48
N ARG A 429 -43.12 -25.34 -0.97
CA ARG A 429 -42.26 -24.46 -1.77
C ARG A 429 -41.05 -25.22 -2.32
N SER A 430 -40.48 -26.13 -1.54
CA SER A 430 -39.39 -27.01 -2.01
C SER A 430 -39.87 -27.91 -3.16
N ARG A 431 -41.09 -28.44 -3.08
CA ARG A 431 -41.72 -29.23 -4.16
C ARG A 431 -42.10 -28.40 -5.39
N ASP A 432 -42.67 -27.21 -5.20
CA ASP A 432 -43.01 -26.25 -6.27
C ASP A 432 -41.78 -25.93 -7.13
N ARG A 433 -40.63 -25.88 -6.47
CA ARG A 433 -39.32 -25.58 -7.04
C ARG A 433 -38.54 -26.80 -7.52
N GLY A 434 -39.05 -28.02 -7.31
CA GLY A 434 -38.35 -29.23 -7.76
C GLY A 434 -37.01 -29.43 -7.07
N MET A 435 -36.93 -29.13 -5.77
CA MET A 435 -35.70 -29.30 -4.98
C MET A 435 -35.26 -30.77 -4.95
N PRO A 436 -33.95 -31.09 -5.12
CA PRO A 436 -33.48 -32.46 -4.95
C PRO A 436 -33.71 -32.98 -3.52
N MET A 437 -33.75 -34.31 -3.39
CA MET A 437 -33.90 -34.97 -2.09
C MET A 437 -32.63 -34.84 -1.26
N TYR A 438 -32.75 -35.04 0.04
CA TYR A 438 -31.68 -34.91 1.03
C TYR A 438 -30.37 -35.59 0.62
N ASN A 439 -30.43 -36.88 0.28
CA ASN A 439 -29.24 -37.63 -0.12
C ASN A 439 -28.64 -37.18 -1.45
N ASP A 440 -29.46 -36.63 -2.36
CA ASP A 440 -28.98 -36.12 -3.64
C ASP A 440 -28.24 -34.79 -3.45
N VAL A 441 -28.77 -33.90 -2.60
CA VAL A 441 -28.06 -32.67 -2.25
C VAL A 441 -26.76 -32.97 -1.51
N ARG A 442 -26.76 -33.95 -0.59
CA ARG A 442 -25.53 -34.40 0.06
C ARG A 442 -24.49 -34.84 -0.96
N ALA A 443 -24.87 -35.72 -1.90
CA ALA A 443 -23.96 -36.16 -2.95
C ALA A 443 -23.47 -35.01 -3.84
N ALA A 444 -24.35 -34.08 -4.22
CA ALA A 444 -24.01 -32.91 -5.03
C ALA A 444 -23.00 -31.98 -4.35
N LEU A 445 -23.05 -31.88 -3.01
CA LEU A 445 -22.10 -31.12 -2.20
C LEU A 445 -20.85 -31.93 -1.79
N GLY A 446 -20.68 -33.15 -2.32
CA GLY A 446 -19.54 -34.02 -2.03
C GLY A 446 -19.60 -34.70 -0.65
N LEU A 447 -20.78 -34.74 -0.03
CA LEU A 447 -21.02 -35.41 1.24
C LEU A 447 -21.51 -36.85 1.02
N ASN A 448 -21.22 -37.73 1.98
CA ASN A 448 -21.69 -39.11 1.95
C ASN A 448 -23.22 -39.17 2.08
N ARG A 449 -23.88 -39.99 1.24
CA ARG A 449 -25.31 -40.31 1.40
C ARG A 449 -25.55 -41.01 2.75
N ALA A 450 -26.66 -40.71 3.40
CA ALA A 450 -27.16 -41.45 4.55
C ALA A 450 -27.81 -42.76 4.10
N ASN A 451 -27.42 -43.88 4.70
CA ASN A 451 -27.96 -45.22 4.39
C ASN A 451 -28.94 -45.71 5.47
N THR A 452 -28.83 -45.16 6.67
CA THR A 452 -29.69 -45.44 7.81
C THR A 452 -30.21 -44.16 8.46
N TRP A 453 -31.33 -44.23 9.19
CA TRP A 453 -31.91 -43.07 9.88
C TRP A 453 -30.95 -42.49 10.93
N SER A 454 -30.12 -43.34 11.54
CA SER A 454 -29.07 -42.93 12.47
C SER A 454 -27.89 -42.20 11.80
N ASP A 455 -27.74 -42.31 10.48
CA ASP A 455 -26.74 -41.52 9.74
C ASP A 455 -27.18 -40.06 9.59
N ILE A 456 -28.49 -39.78 9.63
CA ILE A 456 -29.02 -38.41 9.65
C ILE A 456 -28.86 -37.82 11.06
N THR A 457 -29.33 -38.52 12.09
CA THR A 457 -29.33 -38.01 13.47
C THR A 457 -29.26 -39.11 14.51
N LYS A 458 -28.62 -38.83 15.64
CA LYS A 458 -28.62 -39.71 16.82
C LYS A 458 -29.92 -39.60 17.63
N ASP A 459 -30.75 -38.59 17.40
CA ASP A 459 -32.01 -38.44 18.12
C ASP A 459 -33.04 -39.47 17.66
N VAL A 460 -33.30 -40.45 18.52
CA VAL A 460 -34.24 -41.55 18.27
C VAL A 460 -35.68 -41.05 18.04
N LEU A 461 -36.08 -39.91 18.62
CA LEU A 461 -37.40 -39.34 18.38
C LEU A 461 -37.49 -38.73 16.98
N VAL A 462 -36.46 -38.00 16.54
CA VAL A 462 -36.40 -37.45 15.18
C VAL A 462 -36.38 -38.58 14.15
N GLN A 463 -35.58 -39.63 14.38
CA GLN A 463 -35.59 -40.84 13.53
C GLN A 463 -36.99 -41.44 13.38
N LYS A 464 -37.72 -41.61 14.49
CA LYS A 464 -39.08 -42.16 14.47
C LYS A 464 -40.07 -41.25 13.74
N ARG A 465 -39.96 -39.92 13.90
CA ARG A 465 -40.79 -38.95 13.17
C ARG A 465 -40.57 -39.08 11.66
N LEU A 466 -39.31 -39.11 11.21
CA LEU A 466 -38.98 -39.29 9.79
C LEU A 466 -39.43 -40.65 9.25
N GLN A 467 -39.20 -41.74 10.00
CA GLN A 467 -39.65 -43.10 9.64
C GLN A 467 -41.17 -43.22 9.49
N SER A 468 -41.94 -42.47 10.27
CA SER A 468 -43.40 -42.48 10.17
C SER A 468 -43.93 -41.79 8.92
N LEU A 469 -43.13 -40.93 8.28
CA LEU A 469 -43.54 -40.11 7.14
C LEU A 469 -43.00 -40.62 5.81
N TYR A 470 -41.78 -41.14 5.78
CA TYR A 470 -41.08 -41.51 4.57
C TYR A 470 -40.82 -43.02 4.53
N THR A 471 -41.13 -43.65 3.40
CA THR A 471 -40.92 -45.09 3.20
C THR A 471 -39.45 -45.47 3.00
N SER A 472 -38.61 -44.50 2.64
CA SER A 472 -37.15 -44.65 2.47
C SER A 472 -36.44 -43.33 2.78
N ILE A 473 -35.17 -43.42 3.17
CA ILE A 473 -34.30 -42.27 3.45
C ILE A 473 -34.05 -41.43 2.20
N ASP A 474 -33.99 -42.06 1.02
CA ASP A 474 -33.80 -41.35 -0.25
C ASP A 474 -34.99 -40.48 -0.66
N LEU A 475 -36.15 -40.61 0.01
CA LEU A 475 -37.33 -39.77 -0.21
C LEU A 475 -37.40 -38.59 0.75
N VAL A 476 -36.47 -38.49 1.71
CA VAL A 476 -36.44 -37.37 2.66
C VAL A 476 -36.13 -36.09 1.90
N GLU A 477 -36.96 -35.07 2.06
CA GLU A 477 -36.76 -33.77 1.44
C GLU A 477 -35.54 -33.05 2.03
N ALA A 478 -34.76 -32.36 1.20
CA ALA A 478 -33.50 -31.77 1.62
C ALA A 478 -33.63 -30.73 2.74
N TYR A 479 -34.77 -30.01 2.81
CA TYR A 479 -35.03 -29.03 3.86
C TYR A 479 -35.10 -29.68 5.25
N VAL A 480 -36.05 -30.60 5.47
CA VAL A 480 -36.17 -31.29 6.77
C VAL A 480 -35.01 -32.23 7.04
N GLY A 481 -34.42 -32.84 6.01
CA GLY A 481 -33.22 -33.66 6.16
C GLY A 481 -32.04 -32.84 6.68
N GLY A 482 -31.84 -31.62 6.17
CA GLY A 482 -30.80 -30.72 6.66
C GLY A 482 -31.03 -30.19 8.07
N LEU A 483 -32.29 -29.90 8.44
CA LEU A 483 -32.68 -29.54 9.81
C LEU A 483 -32.56 -30.71 10.80
N ALA A 484 -32.72 -31.95 10.32
CA ALA A 484 -32.64 -33.14 11.15
C ALA A 484 -31.21 -33.50 11.54
N GLU A 485 -30.19 -33.03 10.81
CA GLU A 485 -28.81 -33.42 11.09
C GLU A 485 -28.31 -32.97 12.47
N ASP A 486 -27.57 -33.84 13.14
CA ASP A 486 -26.92 -33.49 14.41
C ASP A 486 -25.99 -32.29 14.21
N HIS A 487 -26.09 -31.30 15.11
CA HIS A 487 -25.25 -30.11 15.07
C HIS A 487 -23.77 -30.46 15.18
N LEU A 488 -22.96 -29.84 14.31
CA LEU A 488 -21.51 -29.91 14.41
C LEU A 488 -21.02 -29.13 15.63
N GLN A 489 -19.83 -29.49 16.12
CA GLN A 489 -19.26 -28.89 17.33
C GLN A 489 -19.19 -27.36 17.20
N GLY A 490 -19.89 -26.65 18.09
CA GLY A 490 -19.94 -25.19 18.12
C GLY A 490 -20.81 -24.53 17.05
N SER A 491 -21.48 -25.30 16.18
CA SER A 491 -22.41 -24.81 15.15
C SER A 491 -23.88 -25.00 15.59
N ASN A 492 -24.80 -24.25 15.00
CA ASN A 492 -26.25 -24.55 15.01
C ASN A 492 -26.68 -25.46 13.84
N PHE A 493 -25.74 -25.88 12.98
CA PHE A 493 -26.05 -26.66 11.80
C PHE A 493 -25.41 -28.05 11.84
N GLY A 494 -26.08 -29.00 11.23
CA GLY A 494 -25.45 -30.22 10.73
C GLY A 494 -24.55 -29.95 9.52
N GLN A 495 -23.89 -31.01 9.05
CA GLN A 495 -22.91 -30.97 7.98
C GLN A 495 -23.45 -30.39 6.66
N LEU A 496 -24.68 -30.72 6.29
CA LEU A 496 -25.29 -30.29 5.03
C LEU A 496 -25.50 -28.78 4.98
N PHE A 497 -26.21 -28.22 5.96
CA PHE A 497 -26.47 -26.77 6.01
C PHE A 497 -25.21 -25.97 6.30
N GLN A 498 -24.29 -26.45 7.13
CA GLN A 498 -23.01 -25.76 7.34
C GLN A 498 -22.19 -25.68 6.04
N THR A 499 -22.13 -26.77 5.26
CA THR A 499 -21.42 -26.79 3.98
C THR A 499 -22.02 -25.80 2.98
N SER A 500 -23.36 -25.79 2.86
CA SER A 500 -24.10 -24.85 2.02
C SER A 500 -23.83 -23.38 2.42
N MET A 501 -23.89 -23.07 3.72
CA MET A 501 -23.59 -21.74 4.25
C MET A 501 -22.15 -21.31 3.94
N ILE A 502 -21.16 -22.18 4.17
CA ILE A 502 -19.74 -21.89 3.90
C ILE A 502 -19.53 -21.60 2.42
N GLN A 503 -20.06 -22.45 1.52
CA GLN A 503 -19.89 -22.28 0.09
C GLN A 503 -20.55 -20.99 -0.40
N GLN A 504 -21.79 -20.72 0.02
CA GLN A 504 -22.53 -19.54 -0.44
C GLN A 504 -21.87 -18.24 0.03
N TRP A 505 -21.60 -18.11 1.33
CA TRP A 505 -21.05 -16.86 1.87
C TRP A 505 -19.60 -16.64 1.44
N SER A 506 -18.80 -17.70 1.24
CA SER A 506 -17.47 -17.55 0.62
C SER A 506 -17.57 -17.06 -0.82
N LEU A 507 -18.51 -17.61 -1.61
CA LEU A 507 -18.74 -17.17 -2.98
C LEU A 507 -19.13 -15.69 -3.03
N LEU A 508 -20.11 -15.26 -2.23
CA LEU A 508 -20.55 -13.86 -2.23
C LEU A 508 -19.43 -12.90 -1.85
N ARG A 509 -18.62 -13.24 -0.83
CA ARG A 509 -17.46 -12.41 -0.45
C ARG A 509 -16.41 -12.33 -1.54
N ASP A 510 -15.98 -13.49 -2.05
CA ASP A 510 -14.83 -13.57 -2.95
C ASP A 510 -15.17 -13.10 -4.38
N SER A 511 -16.46 -13.08 -4.74
CA SER A 511 -16.98 -12.59 -6.03
C SER A 511 -17.54 -11.16 -5.98
N ASP A 512 -17.48 -10.48 -4.83
CA ASP A 512 -17.93 -9.10 -4.68
C ASP A 512 -16.76 -8.12 -4.85
N ARG A 513 -16.74 -7.39 -5.98
CA ARG A 513 -15.72 -6.36 -6.26
C ARG A 513 -15.68 -5.28 -5.18
N PHE A 514 -16.83 -4.97 -4.59
CA PHE A 514 -17.00 -3.95 -3.55
C PHE A 514 -17.10 -4.55 -2.14
N TRP A 515 -16.57 -5.77 -1.92
CA TRP A 515 -16.29 -6.27 -0.57
C TRP A 515 -15.44 -5.24 0.19
N TYR A 516 -15.76 -4.93 1.44
CA TYR A 516 -15.13 -3.80 2.14
C TYR A 516 -13.59 -3.87 2.28
N GLU A 517 -12.98 -5.06 2.22
CA GLU A 517 -11.51 -5.23 2.21
C GLU A 517 -10.90 -5.19 0.79
N SER A 518 -11.73 -5.14 -0.26
CA SER A 518 -11.29 -5.01 -1.65
C SER A 518 -10.78 -3.58 -1.92
N PRO A 519 -9.70 -3.41 -2.70
CA PRO A 519 -9.22 -2.09 -3.11
C PRO A 519 -10.31 -1.21 -3.77
N ASP A 520 -11.21 -1.83 -4.54
CA ASP A 520 -12.27 -1.13 -5.26
C ASP A 520 -13.40 -0.63 -4.34
N ALA A 521 -13.48 -1.12 -3.10
CA ALA A 521 -14.38 -0.57 -2.09
C ALA A 521 -13.88 0.78 -1.54
N GLY A 522 -12.62 1.16 -1.81
CA GLY A 522 -12.10 2.49 -1.51
C GLY A 522 -11.90 2.80 -0.02
N PHE A 523 -11.82 1.78 0.84
CA PHE A 523 -11.43 1.93 2.25
C PHE A 523 -9.90 1.87 2.40
N ASN A 524 -9.35 2.74 3.26
CA ASN A 524 -7.97 2.62 3.69
C ASN A 524 -7.81 1.63 4.86
N SER A 525 -6.58 1.27 5.21
CA SER A 525 -6.31 0.29 6.27
C SER A 525 -6.86 0.70 7.64
N THR A 526 -6.85 2.00 7.97
CA THR A 526 -7.40 2.50 9.24
C THR A 526 -8.92 2.41 9.28
N GLU A 527 -9.59 2.68 8.16
CA GLU A 527 -11.04 2.51 8.05
C GLU A 527 -11.41 1.03 8.13
N ILE A 528 -10.65 0.15 7.49
CA ILE A 528 -10.80 -1.31 7.63
C ILE A 528 -10.60 -1.74 9.09
N ASP A 529 -9.61 -1.19 9.80
CA ASP A 529 -9.41 -1.48 11.23
C ASP A 529 -10.58 -0.98 12.09
N ILE A 530 -11.16 0.18 11.77
CA ILE A 530 -12.37 0.69 12.43
C ILE A 530 -13.56 -0.23 12.17
N LEU A 531 -13.75 -0.66 10.92
CA LEU A 531 -14.78 -1.61 10.50
C LEU A 531 -14.61 -2.93 11.25
N HIS A 532 -13.41 -3.52 11.25
CA HIS A 532 -13.08 -4.78 11.94
C HIS A 532 -13.36 -4.77 13.45
N ASN A 533 -13.25 -3.60 14.08
CA ASN A 533 -13.44 -3.43 15.51
C ASN A 533 -14.85 -2.94 15.88
N THR A 534 -15.69 -2.60 14.91
CA THR A 534 -17.09 -2.20 15.16
C THR A 534 -17.97 -3.43 15.27
N THR A 535 -18.75 -3.52 16.35
CA THR A 535 -19.76 -4.57 16.55
C THR A 535 -21.18 -4.06 16.30
N LEU A 536 -22.14 -4.96 16.10
CA LEU A 536 -23.57 -4.61 16.04
C LEU A 536 -24.00 -3.82 17.28
N ARG A 537 -23.49 -4.18 18.46
CA ARG A 537 -23.73 -3.45 19.71
C ARG A 537 -23.26 -2.00 19.62
N ASP A 538 -22.09 -1.74 19.06
CA ASP A 538 -21.58 -0.38 18.88
C ASP A 538 -22.46 0.42 17.92
N ILE A 539 -22.93 -0.21 16.85
CA ILE A 539 -23.85 0.42 15.88
C ILE A 539 -25.18 0.77 16.56
N VAL A 540 -25.77 -0.15 17.35
CA VAL A 540 -27.00 0.12 18.10
C VAL A 540 -26.79 1.30 19.04
N LEU A 541 -25.73 1.28 19.86
CA LEU A 541 -25.46 2.33 20.86
C LEU A 541 -25.21 3.71 20.23
N ARG A 542 -24.61 3.79 19.04
CA ARG A 542 -24.46 5.06 18.28
C ARG A 542 -25.80 5.64 17.83
N ASN A 543 -26.84 4.82 17.74
CA ASN A 543 -28.15 5.15 17.15
C ASN A 543 -29.30 5.07 18.17
N THR A 544 -28.98 5.09 19.46
CA THR A 544 -29.92 5.10 20.59
C THR A 544 -29.53 6.18 21.63
N PRO A 545 -30.44 6.57 22.54
CA PRO A 545 -30.16 7.57 23.57
C PRO A 545 -28.93 7.27 24.44
N VAL A 546 -28.27 8.33 24.90
CA VAL A 546 -27.18 8.23 25.88
C VAL A 546 -27.71 7.60 27.17
N GLY A 547 -27.02 6.57 27.67
CA GLY A 547 -27.43 5.82 28.87
C GLY A 547 -28.15 4.49 28.57
N THR A 548 -28.43 4.17 27.30
CA THR A 548 -28.92 2.84 26.91
C THR A 548 -27.96 1.75 27.38
N SER A 549 -28.48 0.77 28.13
CA SER A 549 -27.73 -0.38 28.62
C SER A 549 -28.12 -1.62 27.82
N LEU A 550 -27.12 -2.29 27.24
CA LEU A 550 -27.30 -3.54 26.51
C LEU A 550 -26.25 -4.56 26.96
N PRO A 551 -26.57 -5.87 26.93
CA PRO A 551 -25.59 -6.94 27.13
C PRO A 551 -24.35 -6.75 26.26
N GLN A 552 -23.19 -7.19 26.74
CA GLN A 552 -21.93 -7.06 25.98
C GLN A 552 -21.93 -7.91 24.71
N ASN A 553 -22.58 -9.06 24.75
CA ASN A 553 -22.82 -9.90 23.59
C ASN A 553 -24.32 -9.97 23.34
N LEU A 554 -24.76 -9.51 22.16
CA LEU A 554 -26.17 -9.49 21.81
C LEU A 554 -26.66 -10.81 21.19
N TRP A 555 -25.74 -11.68 20.76
CA TRP A 555 -26.04 -12.92 20.03
C TRP A 555 -26.30 -14.12 20.93
N PHE A 556 -25.81 -14.08 22.17
CA PHE A 556 -26.06 -15.11 23.18
C PHE A 556 -26.71 -14.47 24.39
N VAL A 557 -27.76 -15.10 24.90
CA VAL A 557 -28.42 -14.67 26.14
C VAL A 557 -27.39 -14.72 27.28
N GLN A 558 -27.11 -13.56 27.84
CA GLN A 558 -26.21 -13.40 28.98
C GLN A 558 -27.00 -13.48 30.29
N PRO A 559 -26.36 -13.85 31.41
CA PRO A 559 -26.93 -13.64 32.74
C PRO A 559 -27.30 -12.16 32.93
N ARG A 560 -28.30 -11.90 33.77
CA ARG A 560 -28.82 -10.53 33.99
C ARG A 560 -27.69 -9.54 34.37
N PRO A 561 -27.75 -8.27 33.95
CA PRO A 561 -26.69 -7.28 34.18
C PRO A 561 -26.40 -6.95 35.66
N ASP A 562 -27.32 -7.25 36.58
CA ASP A 562 -27.16 -7.10 38.03
C ASP A 562 -26.19 -8.15 38.63
N LEU A 563 -25.91 -9.24 37.90
CA LEU A 563 -24.90 -10.22 38.25
C LEU A 563 -23.50 -9.64 37.98
N ASN A 564 -22.93 -9.03 39.02
CA ASN A 564 -21.57 -8.49 39.02
C ASN A 564 -20.65 -9.41 39.83
N ILE A 565 -19.58 -9.90 39.20
CA ILE A 565 -18.61 -10.78 39.83
C ILE A 565 -17.85 -10.14 40.99
N ASN A 566 -17.87 -8.80 41.07
CA ASN A 566 -17.36 -8.04 42.21
C ASN A 566 -18.23 -8.20 43.47
N ASN A 567 -19.49 -8.64 43.34
CA ASN A 567 -20.36 -8.95 44.48
C ASN A 567 -20.01 -10.31 45.13
N ILE A 568 -19.18 -11.12 44.47
CA ILE A 568 -18.66 -12.36 45.05
C ILE A 568 -17.46 -12.00 45.92
N THR A 569 -17.62 -12.18 47.23
CA THR A 569 -16.56 -11.97 48.23
C THR A 569 -15.42 -12.95 48.02
N ASP A 570 -14.21 -12.41 47.82
CA ASP A 570 -12.99 -13.22 47.76
C ASP A 570 -12.62 -13.73 49.15
N ASP A 571 -12.29 -15.02 49.24
CA ASP A 571 -11.81 -15.64 50.46
C ASP A 571 -10.44 -15.05 50.82
N GLN A 572 -10.38 -14.22 51.87
CA GLN A 572 -9.14 -13.57 52.29
C GLN A 572 -8.11 -14.55 52.90
N ASN A 573 -8.49 -15.81 53.12
CA ASN A 573 -7.63 -16.83 53.74
C ASN A 573 -7.03 -17.84 52.72
N ASP A 574 -7.23 -17.64 51.41
CA ASP A 574 -6.80 -18.58 50.36
C ASP A 574 -5.36 -18.36 49.84
N GLY A 575 -4.67 -17.37 50.41
CA GLY A 575 -3.28 -17.02 50.10
C GLY A 575 -3.09 -16.21 48.80
N TYR A 576 -4.16 -15.72 48.17
CA TYR A 576 -4.05 -14.78 47.04
C TYR A 576 -3.92 -13.33 47.56
N PRO A 577 -2.88 -12.57 47.15
CA PRO A 577 -2.75 -11.17 47.54
C PRO A 577 -3.95 -10.34 47.06
N SER A 578 -4.46 -9.45 47.91
CA SER A 578 -5.65 -8.63 47.62
C SER A 578 -5.49 -7.69 46.41
N LEU A 579 -4.25 -7.33 46.07
CA LEU A 579 -3.92 -6.50 44.89
C LEU A 579 -3.75 -7.33 43.60
N ASN A 580 -3.63 -8.65 43.69
CA ASN A 580 -3.44 -9.54 42.54
C ASN A 580 -4.78 -10.04 41.99
N VAL A 581 -5.64 -9.10 41.63
CA VAL A 581 -6.95 -9.37 41.03
C VAL A 581 -7.14 -8.52 39.78
N LEU A 582 -7.64 -9.14 38.72
CA LEU A 582 -8.01 -8.48 37.49
C LEU A 582 -9.44 -8.88 37.12
N THR A 583 -10.37 -7.93 37.23
CA THR A 583 -11.74 -8.10 36.75
C THR A 583 -11.75 -7.90 35.23
N LEU A 584 -11.99 -8.99 34.50
CA LEU A 584 -11.89 -9.05 33.04
C LEU A 584 -13.21 -8.61 32.38
N SER A 585 -14.33 -8.90 33.03
CA SER A 585 -15.69 -8.46 32.68
C SER A 585 -16.61 -8.51 33.91
N ASN A 586 -17.89 -8.14 33.77
CA ASN A 586 -18.89 -8.27 34.84
C ASN A 586 -19.10 -9.71 35.30
N VAL A 587 -18.73 -10.71 34.49
CA VAL A 587 -18.96 -12.13 34.74
C VAL A 587 -17.67 -12.94 34.85
N TYR A 588 -16.50 -12.35 34.60
CA TYR A 588 -15.22 -13.06 34.58
C TYR A 588 -14.14 -12.26 35.32
N LYS A 589 -13.49 -12.88 36.30
CA LYS A 589 -12.31 -12.32 36.99
C LYS A 589 -11.23 -13.36 37.20
N ILE A 590 -9.99 -12.89 37.34
CA ILE A 590 -8.82 -13.71 37.62
C ILE A 590 -8.05 -13.15 38.81
N GLN A 591 -7.59 -14.04 39.69
CA GLN A 591 -6.64 -13.75 40.76
C GLN A 591 -5.39 -14.59 40.55
N TRP A 592 -4.24 -14.12 41.01
CA TRP A 592 -2.99 -14.88 40.87
C TRP A 592 -2.07 -14.82 42.08
N LYS A 593 -1.31 -15.89 42.29
CA LYS A 593 -0.19 -15.95 43.24
C LYS A 593 0.97 -16.70 42.59
N ILE A 594 2.18 -16.33 42.96
CA ILE A 594 3.40 -16.98 42.50
C ILE A 594 3.97 -17.76 43.68
N VAL A 595 4.23 -19.04 43.50
CA VAL A 595 4.82 -19.92 44.51
C VAL A 595 5.96 -20.66 43.83
N ASN A 596 7.19 -20.42 44.29
CA ASN A 596 8.42 -20.89 43.63
C ASN A 596 8.47 -20.44 42.15
N ASP A 597 8.62 -21.38 41.22
CA ASP A 597 8.68 -21.14 39.78
C ASP A 597 7.32 -21.32 39.07
N ASP A 598 6.22 -21.49 39.81
CA ASP A 598 4.87 -21.66 39.28
C ASP A 598 3.98 -20.44 39.55
N ILE A 599 3.11 -20.14 38.60
CA ILE A 599 2.00 -19.20 38.78
C ILE A 599 0.69 -19.97 38.92
N TYR A 600 -0.04 -19.66 39.99
CA TYR A 600 -1.38 -20.15 40.26
C TYR A 600 -2.37 -19.07 39.85
N LEU A 601 -3.39 -19.47 39.09
CA LEU A 601 -4.43 -18.61 38.57
C LEU A 601 -5.78 -19.13 39.07
N LYS A 602 -6.46 -18.32 39.88
CA LYS A 602 -7.82 -18.57 40.32
C LYS A 602 -8.77 -17.79 39.44
N MET A 603 -9.54 -18.51 38.63
CA MET A 603 -10.46 -17.98 37.66
C MET A 603 -11.89 -18.19 38.14
N THR A 604 -12.70 -17.13 38.11
CA THR A 604 -14.10 -17.17 38.53
C THR A 604 -14.99 -16.69 37.39
N MET A 605 -16.01 -17.46 37.05
CA MET A 605 -16.97 -17.20 35.97
C MET A 605 -18.40 -17.33 36.49
N LEU A 606 -19.26 -16.34 36.24
CA LEU A 606 -20.70 -16.38 36.54
C LEU A 606 -21.49 -17.23 35.53
N SER A 607 -21.08 -18.49 35.37
CA SER A 607 -21.84 -19.52 34.66
C SER A 607 -21.33 -20.91 35.07
N ASP A 608 -22.21 -21.91 35.09
CA ASP A 608 -21.90 -23.33 35.28
C ASP A 608 -21.81 -24.12 33.95
N ASN A 609 -22.02 -23.46 32.81
CA ASN A 609 -21.85 -23.99 31.46
C ASN A 609 -21.07 -23.00 30.61
N ALA A 610 -19.74 -23.02 30.73
CA ALA A 610 -18.88 -22.00 30.15
C ALA A 610 -17.51 -22.53 29.74
N TRP A 611 -16.88 -21.82 28.79
CA TRP A 611 -15.46 -21.87 28.56
C TRP A 611 -14.86 -20.48 28.71
N PHE A 612 -13.63 -20.41 29.18
CA PHE A 612 -12.88 -19.16 29.26
C PHE A 612 -11.39 -19.42 29.10
N GLY A 613 -10.74 -18.49 28.40
CA GLY A 613 -9.34 -18.57 28.03
C GLY A 613 -8.58 -17.32 28.43
N PHE A 614 -7.33 -17.53 28.83
CA PHE A 614 -6.39 -16.49 29.20
C PHE A 614 -5.05 -16.76 28.51
N GLY A 615 -4.62 -15.83 27.67
CA GLY A 615 -3.45 -15.95 26.80
C GLY A 615 -2.33 -14.99 27.21
N PHE A 616 -1.10 -15.48 27.15
CA PHE A 616 0.12 -14.75 27.47
C PHE A 616 0.90 -14.43 26.19
N ASN A 617 1.14 -13.15 25.93
CA ASN A 617 1.94 -12.71 24.79
C ASN A 617 2.81 -11.51 25.18
N SER A 618 4.12 -11.72 25.30
CA SER A 618 5.03 -10.62 25.70
C SER A 618 5.45 -9.72 24.53
N LEU A 619 5.13 -10.09 23.28
CA LEU A 619 5.55 -9.39 22.07
C LEU A 619 4.42 -8.50 21.52
N ASP A 620 3.22 -9.05 21.39
CA ASP A 620 2.05 -8.39 20.81
C ASP A 620 0.77 -8.61 21.65
N GLY A 621 -0.27 -7.81 21.43
CA GLY A 621 -1.61 -7.99 22.00
C GLY A 621 -2.57 -8.74 21.07
N GLY A 622 -2.06 -9.44 20.05
CA GLY A 622 -2.82 -10.26 19.11
C GLY A 622 -2.77 -11.76 19.45
N MET A 623 -3.52 -12.57 18.69
CA MET A 623 -3.59 -14.03 18.93
C MET A 623 -2.32 -14.77 18.50
N ILE A 624 -1.65 -14.32 17.43
CA ILE A 624 -0.49 -15.00 16.84
C ILE A 624 0.66 -15.08 17.85
N GLY A 625 1.17 -16.29 18.08
CA GLY A 625 2.27 -16.55 19.00
C GLY A 625 1.88 -16.50 20.48
N THR A 626 0.59 -16.39 20.79
CA THR A 626 0.09 -16.40 22.17
C THR A 626 0.05 -17.82 22.73
N ASP A 627 0.54 -17.97 23.97
CA ASP A 627 0.38 -19.16 24.79
C ASP A 627 -0.94 -19.06 25.57
N PHE A 628 -1.91 -19.93 25.30
CA PHE A 628 -3.24 -19.89 25.89
C PHE A 628 -3.41 -20.94 26.96
N LEU A 629 -4.03 -20.55 28.07
CA LEU A 629 -4.66 -21.46 29.01
C LEU A 629 -6.17 -21.39 28.80
N ILE A 630 -6.82 -22.53 28.53
CA ILE A 630 -8.27 -22.58 28.31
C ILE A 630 -8.90 -23.57 29.28
N VAL A 631 -9.99 -23.14 29.92
CA VAL A 631 -10.80 -23.91 30.85
C VAL A 631 -12.21 -24.10 30.26
N ASN A 632 -12.74 -25.32 30.37
CA ASN A 632 -14.05 -25.73 29.89
C ASN A 632 -14.78 -26.48 31.03
N THR A 633 -16.04 -26.18 31.29
CA THR A 633 -16.89 -26.99 32.18
C THR A 633 -17.29 -28.30 31.48
N ILE A 634 -17.15 -29.46 32.10
CA ILE A 634 -17.55 -30.75 31.49
C ILE A 634 -18.98 -31.11 31.89
N ASN A 635 -19.29 -30.95 33.16
CA ASN A 635 -20.61 -31.18 33.76
C ASN A 635 -20.74 -30.26 34.98
N SER A 636 -21.82 -30.40 35.75
CA SER A 636 -22.09 -29.58 36.93
C SER A 636 -21.09 -29.76 38.09
N THR A 637 -20.07 -30.63 37.98
CA THR A 637 -19.11 -30.91 39.06
C THR A 637 -17.65 -30.92 38.63
N SER A 638 -17.32 -30.90 37.34
CA SER A 638 -15.96 -31.06 36.84
C SER A 638 -15.61 -30.11 35.69
N VAL A 639 -14.33 -29.77 35.60
CA VAL A 639 -13.75 -28.89 34.59
C VAL A 639 -12.57 -29.56 33.90
N SER A 640 -12.30 -29.15 32.66
CA SER A 640 -11.09 -29.47 31.91
C SER A 640 -10.29 -28.19 31.71
N ALA A 641 -8.99 -28.21 31.99
CA ALA A 641 -8.08 -27.13 31.63
C ALA A 641 -6.89 -27.67 30.83
N GLY A 642 -6.33 -26.83 29.97
CA GLY A 642 -5.12 -27.18 29.22
C GLY A 642 -4.42 -25.99 28.58
N ASN A 643 -3.21 -26.21 28.08
CA ASN A 643 -2.47 -25.23 27.28
C ASN A 643 -2.64 -25.44 25.78
N TYR A 644 -2.68 -24.32 25.08
CA TYR A 644 -2.95 -24.18 23.66
C TYR A 644 -1.97 -23.16 23.06
N HIS A 645 -1.73 -23.23 21.77
CA HIS A 645 -1.03 -22.19 21.02
C HIS A 645 -1.91 -21.64 19.90
N SER A 646 -1.57 -20.45 19.43
CA SER A 646 -2.18 -19.87 18.24
C SER A 646 -1.11 -19.43 17.25
N ASP A 647 -1.35 -19.76 15.99
CA ASP A 647 -0.55 -19.37 14.83
C ASP A 647 -1.31 -18.43 13.89
N GLY A 648 -2.50 -17.98 14.29
CA GLY A 648 -3.42 -17.20 13.46
C GLY A 648 -4.66 -16.76 14.20
N TYR A 649 -5.51 -15.96 13.55
CA TYR A 649 -6.83 -15.57 14.06
C TYR A 649 -7.86 -16.70 13.86
N ARG A 650 -7.57 -17.86 14.44
CA ARG A 650 -8.40 -19.07 14.41
C ARG A 650 -8.48 -19.69 15.82
N PRO A 651 -9.39 -20.66 16.07
CA PRO A 651 -9.46 -21.34 17.36
C PRO A 651 -8.07 -21.86 17.78
N PRO A 652 -7.62 -21.57 19.03
CA PRO A 652 -6.33 -22.05 19.52
C PRO A 652 -6.21 -23.58 19.44
N ILE A 653 -5.02 -24.07 19.10
CA ILE A 653 -4.70 -25.49 18.92
C ILE A 653 -4.19 -26.03 20.25
N LYS A 654 -4.75 -27.15 20.72
CA LYS A 654 -4.30 -27.81 21.95
C LYS A 654 -2.90 -28.35 21.77
N ASP A 655 -2.00 -28.07 22.70
CA ASP A 655 -0.63 -28.60 22.65
C ASP A 655 -0.60 -30.10 22.99
N ASP A 656 0.30 -30.86 22.36
CA ASP A 656 0.49 -32.28 22.72
C ASP A 656 1.06 -32.43 24.14
N ASN A 657 2.00 -31.55 24.50
CA ASN A 657 2.62 -31.52 25.82
C ASN A 657 1.84 -30.56 26.74
N GLN A 658 1.02 -31.14 27.63
CA GLN A 658 0.26 -30.37 28.60
C GLN A 658 1.10 -30.09 29.87
N PHE A 659 1.12 -28.84 30.32
CA PHE A 659 1.79 -28.40 31.56
C PHE A 659 0.86 -27.60 32.50
N VAL A 660 -0.38 -27.36 32.09
CA VAL A 660 -1.41 -26.73 32.93
C VAL A 660 -2.09 -27.81 33.77
N GLU A 661 -2.13 -27.63 35.08
CA GLU A 661 -2.77 -28.56 36.01
C GLU A 661 -3.90 -27.87 36.78
N VAL A 662 -5.07 -28.52 36.88
CA VAL A 662 -6.18 -28.06 37.73
C VAL A 662 -5.90 -28.49 39.17
N THR A 663 -5.77 -27.53 40.08
CA THR A 663 -5.51 -27.79 41.51
C THR A 663 -6.77 -27.79 42.35
N ASN A 664 -7.77 -27.00 41.97
CA ASN A 664 -9.07 -26.94 42.64
C ASN A 664 -10.15 -26.51 41.64
N SER A 665 -11.38 -27.00 41.81
CA SER A 665 -12.53 -26.53 41.04
C SER A 665 -13.82 -26.68 41.82
N ASN A 666 -14.70 -25.70 41.73
CA ASN A 666 -16.02 -25.73 42.33
C ASN A 666 -17.04 -25.15 41.35
N ILE A 667 -18.04 -25.94 40.97
CA ILE A 667 -19.16 -25.51 40.15
C ILE A 667 -20.42 -25.60 41.00
N SER A 668 -21.05 -24.47 41.29
CA SER A 668 -22.29 -24.45 42.06
C SER A 668 -23.14 -23.22 41.77
N LYS A 669 -24.47 -23.38 41.66
CA LYS A 669 -25.45 -22.29 41.54
C LYS A 669 -25.13 -21.27 40.43
N GLY A 670 -24.78 -21.72 39.21
CA GLY A 670 -24.45 -20.81 38.12
C GLY A 670 -23.08 -20.12 38.23
N LEU A 671 -22.17 -20.65 39.05
CA LEU A 671 -20.81 -20.17 39.23
C LEU A 671 -19.81 -21.30 38.93
N THR A 672 -18.77 -20.98 38.16
CA THR A 672 -17.59 -21.83 37.96
C THR A 672 -16.38 -21.14 38.56
N LEU A 673 -15.76 -21.76 39.55
CA LEU A 673 -14.48 -21.34 40.14
C LEU A 673 -13.45 -22.43 39.85
N VAL A 674 -12.32 -22.06 39.26
CA VAL A 674 -11.25 -23.01 38.91
C VAL A 674 -9.91 -22.41 39.27
N GLU A 675 -9.09 -23.17 39.98
CA GLU A 675 -7.69 -22.89 40.23
C GLU A 675 -6.83 -23.79 39.34
N VAL A 676 -5.92 -23.16 38.60
CA VAL A 676 -4.95 -23.83 37.74
C VAL A 676 -3.55 -23.36 38.08
N LYS A 677 -2.56 -24.22 37.90
CA LYS A 677 -1.14 -23.84 37.98
C LYS A 677 -0.42 -24.08 36.65
N ARG A 678 0.58 -23.26 36.36
CA ARG A 678 1.53 -23.46 35.25
C ARG A 678 2.92 -22.91 35.62
N PRO A 679 4.01 -23.40 35.00
CA PRO A 679 5.35 -22.85 35.19
C PRO A 679 5.48 -21.41 34.65
N LEU A 680 6.25 -20.56 35.32
CA LEU A 680 6.63 -19.24 34.81
C LEU A 680 7.43 -19.34 33.50
N ASN A 681 8.30 -20.36 33.41
CA ASN A 681 9.10 -20.70 32.24
C ASN A 681 8.60 -22.02 31.61
N ALA A 682 7.46 -21.96 30.91
CA ALA A 682 6.90 -23.13 30.26
C ALA A 682 7.72 -23.58 29.02
N PRO A 683 7.92 -24.88 28.79
CA PRO A 683 8.69 -25.38 27.65
C PRO A 683 8.15 -24.89 26.30
N GLY A 684 9.01 -24.28 25.48
CA GLY A 684 8.65 -23.79 24.14
C GLY A 684 7.74 -22.55 24.13
N LYS A 685 7.49 -21.92 25.27
CA LYS A 685 6.67 -20.71 25.39
C LYS A 685 7.51 -19.52 25.85
N LEU A 686 6.98 -18.31 25.68
CA LEU A 686 7.61 -17.09 26.19
C LEU A 686 7.52 -17.05 27.73
N PRO A 687 8.60 -16.73 28.44
CA PRO A 687 8.62 -16.74 29.90
C PRO A 687 7.83 -15.55 30.48
N ILE A 688 7.14 -15.77 31.60
CA ILE A 688 6.52 -14.71 32.39
C ILE A 688 7.60 -14.11 33.30
N ALA A 689 8.18 -12.99 32.88
CA ALA A 689 9.20 -12.26 33.62
C ALA A 689 8.59 -11.14 34.48
N ASN A 690 9.37 -10.57 35.41
CA ASN A 690 9.00 -9.40 36.20
C ASN A 690 8.99 -8.11 35.35
N LYS A 691 8.00 -8.03 34.44
CA LYS A 691 7.70 -6.91 33.55
C LYS A 691 6.24 -6.98 33.13
N LEU A 692 5.73 -5.92 32.49
CA LEU A 692 4.41 -5.95 31.87
C LEU A 692 4.35 -7.06 30.82
N THR A 693 3.44 -8.01 31.02
CA THR A 693 3.10 -9.06 30.07
C THR A 693 1.77 -8.68 29.44
N LYS A 694 1.70 -8.61 28.11
CA LYS A 694 0.41 -8.40 27.45
C LYS A 694 -0.35 -9.71 27.55
N VAL A 695 -1.62 -9.59 27.90
CA VAL A 695 -2.53 -10.71 28.04
C VAL A 695 -3.74 -10.46 27.18
N ILE A 696 -4.26 -11.52 26.58
CA ILE A 696 -5.52 -11.51 25.86
C ILE A 696 -6.43 -12.55 26.49
N TYR A 697 -7.72 -12.27 26.54
CA TYR A 697 -8.67 -13.17 27.19
C TYR A 697 -9.98 -13.16 26.46
N ALA A 698 -10.66 -14.30 26.51
CA ALA A 698 -11.95 -14.51 25.88
C ALA A 698 -12.77 -15.49 26.70
N TRP A 699 -14.09 -15.40 26.62
CA TRP A 699 -14.97 -16.29 27.35
C TRP A 699 -16.30 -16.51 26.62
N ASN A 700 -16.97 -17.60 26.95
CA ASN A 700 -18.35 -17.82 26.59
C ASN A 700 -19.09 -18.40 27.81
N PRO A 701 -20.00 -17.66 28.45
CA PRO A 701 -20.73 -18.13 29.62
C PRO A 701 -21.95 -19.02 29.25
N SER A 702 -22.10 -19.34 27.97
CA SER A 702 -23.26 -20.07 27.45
C SER A 702 -22.88 -21.38 26.76
N SER A 703 -21.59 -21.68 26.64
CA SER A 703 -21.06 -22.90 26.02
C SER A 703 -19.87 -23.41 26.79
N SER A 704 -19.90 -24.69 27.15
CA SER A 704 -18.76 -25.46 27.70
C SER A 704 -17.70 -25.81 26.67
N TYR A 705 -18.02 -25.75 25.38
CA TYR A 705 -17.10 -26.08 24.30
C TYR A 705 -16.38 -24.82 23.80
N LEU A 706 -15.07 -24.93 23.54
CA LEU A 706 -14.28 -23.89 22.88
C LEU A 706 -14.89 -23.54 21.53
N SER A 707 -15.65 -22.45 21.52
CA SER A 707 -16.44 -21.96 20.39
C SER A 707 -16.07 -20.51 20.12
N TYR A 708 -16.61 -19.92 19.05
CA TYR A 708 -16.48 -18.47 18.87
C TYR A 708 -17.13 -17.73 20.05
N HIS A 709 -16.41 -16.73 20.59
CA HIS A 709 -16.82 -15.92 21.77
C HIS A 709 -17.46 -14.58 21.38
N GLY A 710 -17.44 -14.21 20.09
CA GLY A 710 -17.91 -12.90 19.66
C GLY A 710 -17.20 -11.77 20.42
N GLY A 711 -17.99 -10.80 20.88
CA GLY A 711 -17.53 -9.65 21.66
C GLY A 711 -17.01 -9.96 23.08
N ASN A 712 -17.16 -11.20 23.57
CA ASN A 712 -16.65 -11.60 24.89
C ASN A 712 -15.14 -11.85 24.86
N ARG A 713 -14.37 -10.79 24.56
CA ARG A 713 -12.91 -10.80 24.46
C ARG A 713 -12.35 -9.43 24.81
N ASN A 714 -11.14 -9.39 25.36
CA ASN A 714 -10.39 -8.15 25.51
C ASN A 714 -8.90 -8.44 25.72
N LYS A 715 -8.11 -7.39 25.94
CA LYS A 715 -6.68 -7.45 26.23
C LYS A 715 -6.30 -6.53 27.38
N ALA A 716 -5.25 -6.88 28.09
CA ALA A 716 -4.69 -6.07 29.17
C ALA A 716 -3.15 -6.20 29.22
N SER A 717 -2.49 -5.39 30.04
CA SER A 717 -1.07 -5.53 30.35
C SER A 717 -0.92 -5.69 31.85
N VAL A 718 -0.37 -6.84 32.28
CA VAL A 718 -0.27 -7.20 33.70
C VAL A 718 1.18 -7.45 34.06
N ASN A 719 1.67 -6.82 35.13
CA ASN A 719 2.88 -7.27 35.81
C ASN A 719 2.49 -8.20 36.96
N PHE A 720 2.72 -9.50 36.77
CA PHE A 720 2.35 -10.54 37.73
C PHE A 720 3.14 -10.50 39.05
N PHE A 721 4.25 -9.75 39.12
CA PHE A 721 5.14 -9.71 40.30
C PHE A 721 4.92 -8.49 41.20
N ASN A 722 4.48 -7.34 40.65
CA ASN A 722 4.41 -6.07 41.36
C ASN A 722 2.99 -5.46 41.45
N ALA A 723 1.94 -6.23 41.15
CA ALA A 723 0.53 -5.78 41.12
C ALA A 723 0.25 -4.52 40.26
N GLY A 724 1.14 -4.20 39.31
CA GLY A 724 1.00 -3.07 38.40
C GLY A 724 0.04 -3.42 37.27
N ILE A 725 -1.24 -3.05 37.42
CA ILE A 725 -2.23 -3.07 36.34
C ILE A 725 -2.11 -1.72 35.63
N ALA A 726 -1.35 -1.68 34.54
CA ALA A 726 -1.47 -0.58 33.60
C ALA A 726 -2.63 -0.95 32.67
N PRO A 727 -3.76 -0.22 32.64
CA PRO A 727 -4.58 -0.23 31.44
C PRO A 727 -3.62 0.05 30.29
N SER A 728 -3.70 -0.71 29.21
CA SER A 728 -2.91 -0.40 28.03
C SER A 728 -3.42 0.93 27.46
N SER A 729 -2.97 2.06 28.00
CA SER A 729 -2.83 3.28 27.22
C SER A 729 -1.96 2.89 26.02
N GLY A 730 -2.50 3.16 24.84
CA GLY A 730 -2.12 2.51 23.61
C GLY A 730 -0.62 2.57 23.34
N ILE A 731 -0.09 1.45 22.87
CA ILE A 731 1.18 1.36 22.13
C ILE A 731 1.16 2.26 20.87
N GLY A 732 -0.01 2.84 20.54
CA GLY A 732 -0.17 3.90 19.54
C GLY A 732 0.79 5.07 19.74
N ASP A 733 1.11 5.51 20.96
CA ASP A 733 1.85 6.76 21.16
C ASP A 733 3.34 6.66 20.77
N SER A 734 4.02 5.54 21.03
CA SER A 734 5.44 5.39 20.66
C SER A 734 5.64 5.09 19.16
N MET A 735 4.71 4.34 18.56
CA MET A 735 4.69 4.11 17.10
C MET A 735 4.30 5.38 16.34
N PHE A 736 3.32 6.13 16.84
CA PHE A 736 2.92 7.41 16.27
C PHE A 736 4.07 8.41 16.33
N LEU A 737 4.76 8.55 17.46
CA LEU A 737 5.89 9.48 17.59
C LEU A 737 7.04 9.12 16.64
N THR A 738 7.33 7.81 16.47
CA THR A 738 8.38 7.34 15.55
C THR A 738 7.98 7.58 14.08
N ARG A 739 6.73 7.32 13.71
CA ARG A 739 6.19 7.56 12.36
C ARG A 739 6.10 9.06 12.04
N LEU A 740 5.72 9.87 13.01
CA LEU A 740 5.69 11.33 12.92
C LEU A 740 7.09 11.91 12.75
N ALA A 741 8.06 11.46 13.55
CA ALA A 741 9.47 11.88 13.44
C ALA A 741 10.08 11.48 12.08
N HIS A 742 9.73 10.29 11.57
CA HIS A 742 10.07 9.89 10.20
C HIS A 742 9.46 10.84 9.16
N GLY A 743 8.16 11.10 9.23
CA GLY A 743 7.45 11.97 8.29
C GLY A 743 8.01 13.39 8.23
N ILE A 744 8.19 14.04 9.39
CA ILE A 744 8.78 15.38 9.51
C ILE A 744 10.20 15.41 8.91
N SER A 745 11.02 14.42 9.26
CA SER A 745 12.41 14.34 8.79
C SER A 745 12.49 14.09 7.28
N MET A 746 11.60 13.26 6.72
CA MET A 746 11.54 13.01 5.28
C MET A 746 11.09 14.26 4.50
N ILE A 747 10.09 15.00 5.00
CA ILE A 747 9.66 16.28 4.39
C ILE A 747 10.82 17.28 4.39
N LEU A 748 11.50 17.47 5.53
CA LEU A 748 12.63 18.41 5.64
C LEU A 748 13.80 18.01 4.74
N THR A 749 14.09 16.71 4.64
CA THR A 749 15.22 16.21 3.85
C THR A 749 14.96 16.36 2.35
N TRP A 750 13.82 15.85 1.88
CA TRP A 750 13.49 15.79 0.45
C TRP A 750 12.89 17.09 -0.10
N SER A 751 12.26 17.92 0.73
CA SER A 751 11.63 19.18 0.27
C SER A 751 12.44 20.44 0.58
N VAL A 752 13.51 20.33 1.39
CA VAL A 752 14.35 21.48 1.77
C VAL A 752 15.85 21.19 1.55
N LEU A 753 16.43 20.21 2.24
CA LEU A 753 17.89 19.99 2.22
C LEU A 753 18.42 19.63 0.83
N PHE A 754 17.86 18.61 0.18
CA PHE A 754 18.28 18.22 -1.17
C PHE A 754 17.97 19.29 -2.23
N PRO A 755 16.77 19.91 -2.27
CA PRO A 755 16.52 21.02 -3.19
C PRO A 755 17.45 22.21 -3.02
N ILE A 756 17.78 22.63 -1.79
CA ILE A 756 18.74 23.73 -1.57
C ILE A 756 20.14 23.33 -2.07
N SER A 757 20.55 22.09 -1.79
CA SER A 757 21.82 21.54 -2.27
C SER A 757 21.93 21.58 -3.80
N ILE A 758 20.88 21.18 -4.51
CA ILE A 758 20.80 21.23 -5.98
C ILE A 758 20.81 22.69 -6.47
N PHE A 759 20.05 23.57 -5.82
CA PHE A 759 19.96 24.98 -6.16
C PHE A 759 21.32 25.68 -6.12
N ILE A 760 22.11 25.40 -5.07
CA ILE A 760 23.47 25.95 -4.89
C ILE A 760 24.38 25.56 -6.06
N VAL A 761 24.45 24.27 -6.42
CA VAL A 761 25.31 23.79 -7.50
C VAL A 761 24.83 24.23 -8.88
N ARG A 762 23.53 24.48 -9.05
CA ARG A 762 22.95 24.88 -10.32
C ARG A 762 23.08 26.38 -10.60
N TYR A 763 22.75 27.24 -9.63
CA TYR A 763 22.67 28.69 -9.84
C TYR A 763 23.71 29.51 -9.07
N LEU A 764 24.25 29.00 -7.96
CA LEU A 764 25.19 29.74 -7.09
C LEU A 764 26.67 29.38 -7.33
N LYS A 765 27.03 29.07 -8.58
CA LYS A 765 28.40 28.71 -8.99
C LYS A 765 29.44 29.81 -8.74
N HIS A 766 29.02 31.06 -8.55
CA HIS A 766 29.88 32.20 -8.22
C HIS A 766 30.55 32.06 -6.85
N ASN A 767 29.90 31.36 -5.91
CA ASN A 767 30.42 31.08 -4.58
C ASN A 767 31.54 30.04 -4.66
N ASN A 768 32.72 30.33 -4.13
CA ASN A 768 33.88 29.42 -4.12
C ASN A 768 33.62 28.12 -3.35
N ASN A 769 32.65 28.12 -2.44
CA ASN A 769 32.32 26.97 -1.58
C ASN A 769 31.13 26.14 -2.08
N HIS A 770 30.53 26.46 -3.23
CA HIS A 770 29.30 25.81 -3.71
C HIS A 770 29.39 24.28 -3.76
N MET A 771 30.51 23.71 -4.23
CA MET A 771 30.73 22.25 -4.25
C MET A 771 30.87 21.64 -2.85
N LYS A 772 31.50 22.34 -1.90
CA LYS A 772 31.61 21.89 -0.51
C LYS A 772 30.26 21.93 0.20
N GLN A 773 29.49 22.99 -0.03
CA GLN A 773 28.14 23.15 0.51
C GLN A 773 27.20 22.07 -0.03
N HIS A 774 27.23 21.80 -1.33
CA HIS A 774 26.47 20.71 -1.94
C HIS A 774 26.82 19.36 -1.33
N ARG A 775 28.11 19.01 -1.28
CA ARG A 775 28.57 17.76 -0.67
C ARG A 775 28.10 17.59 0.78
N ASN A 776 28.25 18.63 1.60
CA ASN A 776 27.88 18.56 3.01
C ASN A 776 26.35 18.44 3.18
N LEU A 777 25.55 19.19 2.43
CA LEU A 777 24.09 19.10 2.48
C LEU A 777 23.57 17.74 1.96
N GLN A 778 24.18 17.19 0.90
CA GLN A 778 23.88 15.84 0.43
C GLN A 778 24.21 14.79 1.50
N PHE A 779 25.36 14.92 2.18
CA PHE A 779 25.75 14.02 3.26
C PHE A 779 24.79 14.08 4.46
N PHE A 780 24.47 15.29 4.95
CA PHE A 780 23.52 15.46 6.06
C PHE A 780 22.12 14.95 5.71
N GLY A 781 21.62 15.25 4.51
CA GLY A 781 20.34 14.71 4.04
C GLY A 781 20.36 13.18 3.96
N SER A 782 21.46 12.59 3.52
CA SER A 782 21.58 11.12 3.44
C SER A 782 21.63 10.45 4.81
N VAL A 783 22.33 11.03 5.79
CA VAL A 783 22.32 10.54 7.18
C VAL A 783 20.89 10.55 7.76
N SER A 784 20.11 11.59 7.47
CA SER A 784 18.70 11.67 7.84
C SER A 784 17.88 10.52 7.21
N VAL A 785 18.02 10.30 5.89
CA VAL A 785 17.36 9.18 5.18
C VAL A 785 17.72 7.83 5.80
N PHE A 786 18.99 7.58 6.08
CA PHE A 786 19.42 6.30 6.66
C PHE A 786 18.93 6.14 8.11
N THR A 787 19.01 7.18 8.94
CA THR A 787 18.61 7.11 10.35
C THR A 787 17.11 6.89 10.50
N PHE A 788 16.32 7.76 9.90
CA PHE A 788 14.86 7.72 10.05
C PHE A 788 14.20 6.71 9.11
N GLY A 789 14.83 6.36 7.98
CA GLY A 789 14.41 5.26 7.13
C GLY A 789 14.60 3.91 7.81
N SER A 790 15.76 3.66 8.42
CA SER A 790 16.01 2.41 9.18
C SER A 790 15.12 2.31 10.42
N ALA A 791 14.93 3.41 11.16
CA ALA A 791 14.02 3.43 12.30
C ALA A 791 12.58 3.11 11.90
N ALA A 792 12.09 3.64 10.78
CA ALA A 792 10.78 3.31 10.24
C ALA A 792 10.68 1.83 9.84
N MET A 793 11.66 1.30 9.09
CA MET A 793 11.68 -0.12 8.68
C MET A 793 11.73 -1.10 9.86
N ALA A 794 12.34 -0.71 10.98
CA ALA A 794 12.42 -1.53 12.19
C ALA A 794 11.10 -1.62 12.96
N VAL A 795 10.21 -0.63 12.83
CA VAL A 795 8.94 -0.56 13.58
C VAL A 795 7.71 -0.88 12.73
N SER A 796 7.87 -1.17 11.43
CA SER A 796 6.74 -1.35 10.51
C SER A 796 6.95 -2.46 9.46
N GLN A 797 6.96 -3.71 9.92
CA GLN A 797 7.18 -4.89 9.06
C GLN A 797 6.10 -5.05 7.97
N ASP A 798 4.83 -4.76 8.26
CA ASP A 798 3.74 -4.83 7.26
C ASP A 798 3.82 -3.69 6.21
N GLN A 799 4.43 -2.56 6.57
CA GLN A 799 4.48 -1.36 5.73
C GLN A 799 5.43 -1.54 4.54
N GLN A 800 6.37 -2.50 4.61
CA GLN A 800 7.28 -2.84 3.51
C GLN A 800 6.56 -3.36 2.25
N ARG A 801 5.30 -3.82 2.39
CA ARG A 801 4.46 -4.28 1.26
C ARG A 801 3.61 -3.17 0.64
N THR A 802 3.55 -2.00 1.27
CA THR A 802 2.79 -0.84 0.75
C THR A 802 3.57 -0.09 -0.32
N LEU A 803 2.88 0.61 -1.23
CA LEU A 803 3.53 1.41 -2.28
C LEU A 803 4.51 2.45 -1.68
N HIS A 804 4.15 3.10 -0.57
CA HIS A 804 5.04 4.02 0.15
C HIS A 804 6.30 3.31 0.69
N GLY A 805 6.15 2.10 1.24
CA GLY A 805 7.26 1.29 1.74
C GLY A 805 8.21 0.86 0.63
N VAL A 806 7.68 0.35 -0.50
CA VAL A 806 8.47 -0.08 -1.66
C VAL A 806 9.22 1.09 -2.30
N LEU A 807 8.53 2.23 -2.50
CA LEU A 807 9.17 3.46 -2.99
C LEU A 807 10.17 4.00 -1.96
N GLY A 808 9.88 3.91 -0.66
CA GLY A 808 10.78 4.27 0.43
C GLY A 808 12.09 3.47 0.42
N ILE A 809 12.03 2.15 0.24
CA ILE A 809 13.21 1.27 0.12
C ILE A 809 13.99 1.58 -1.16
N THR A 810 13.29 1.86 -2.26
CA THR A 810 13.90 2.28 -3.53
C THR A 810 14.66 3.60 -3.39
N LEU A 811 14.09 4.57 -2.67
CA LEU A 811 14.74 5.85 -2.35
C LEU A 811 15.92 5.65 -1.40
N TYR A 812 15.78 4.82 -0.38
CA TYR A 812 16.84 4.48 0.59
C TYR A 812 18.07 3.90 -0.11
N THR A 813 17.87 2.93 -1.02
CA THR A 813 18.94 2.32 -1.83
C THR A 813 19.49 3.28 -2.88
N GLY A 814 18.62 4.07 -3.53
CA GLY A 814 19.01 5.07 -4.52
C GLY A 814 19.92 6.17 -3.98
N VAL A 815 19.67 6.66 -2.75
CA VAL A 815 20.52 7.68 -2.10
C VAL A 815 21.94 7.17 -1.88
N PHE A 816 22.12 5.90 -1.50
CA PHE A 816 23.44 5.29 -1.36
C PHE A 816 24.22 5.28 -2.70
N PHE A 817 23.52 4.94 -3.79
CA PHE A 817 24.10 4.93 -5.12
C PHE A 817 24.49 6.34 -5.59
N GLU A 818 23.64 7.34 -5.37
CA GLU A 818 23.90 8.74 -5.72
C GLU A 818 25.08 9.35 -4.96
N LEU A 819 25.21 9.06 -3.66
CA LEU A 819 26.39 9.48 -2.89
C LEU A 819 27.69 8.91 -3.48
N THR A 820 27.63 7.66 -3.92
CA THR A 820 28.78 6.96 -4.53
C THR A 820 29.14 7.61 -5.87
N LEU A 821 28.16 7.85 -6.75
CA LEU A 821 28.38 8.54 -8.02
C LEU A 821 28.91 9.97 -7.83
N GLY A 822 28.39 10.71 -6.85
CA GLY A 822 28.86 12.04 -6.50
C GLY A 822 30.31 12.04 -6.01
N ALA A 823 30.67 11.10 -5.12
CA ALA A 823 32.04 10.94 -4.63
C ALA A 823 33.01 10.59 -5.77
N ILE A 824 32.63 9.67 -6.67
CA ILE A 824 33.42 9.31 -7.84
C ILE A 824 33.58 10.51 -8.77
N THR A 825 32.53 11.30 -9.01
CA THR A 825 32.59 12.51 -9.85
C THR A 825 33.58 13.55 -9.27
N ILE A 826 33.55 13.78 -7.96
CA ILE A 826 34.49 14.67 -7.27
C ILE A 826 35.91 14.12 -7.36
N TRP A 827 36.09 12.81 -7.15
CA TRP A 827 37.40 12.15 -7.30
C TRP A 827 37.98 12.31 -8.71
N GLY A 828 37.13 12.20 -9.74
CA GLY A 828 37.50 12.43 -11.14
C GLY A 828 38.03 13.83 -11.41
N LEU A 829 37.45 14.86 -10.80
CA LEU A 829 37.92 16.26 -10.96
C LEU A 829 39.38 16.46 -10.53
N PHE A 830 39.85 15.67 -9.56
CA PHE A 830 41.23 15.76 -9.04
C PHE A 830 42.19 14.75 -9.67
N SER A 831 41.69 13.62 -10.17
CA SER A 831 42.53 12.44 -10.44
C SER A 831 42.77 12.13 -11.92
N VAL A 832 41.91 12.56 -12.84
CA VAL A 832 42.04 12.25 -14.30
C VAL A 832 42.46 13.45 -15.15
N GLU A 833 42.96 13.17 -16.36
CA GLU A 833 43.45 14.22 -17.27
C GLU A 833 42.36 15.20 -17.75
N SER A 834 41.14 14.71 -17.96
CA SER A 834 39.98 15.53 -18.28
C SER A 834 38.72 14.92 -17.68
N ALA A 835 38.03 15.67 -16.83
CA ALA A 835 36.76 15.26 -16.23
C ALA A 835 35.54 15.54 -17.15
N ASN A 836 35.75 16.28 -18.25
CA ASN A 836 34.67 16.73 -19.15
C ASN A 836 34.47 15.82 -20.37
N ARG A 837 35.26 14.76 -20.57
CA ARG A 837 35.07 13.73 -21.61
C ARG A 837 35.40 12.34 -21.07
N GLY A 838 34.88 11.29 -21.72
CA GLY A 838 35.09 9.90 -21.30
C GLY A 838 34.16 9.45 -20.16
N ILE A 839 34.55 8.43 -19.40
CA ILE A 839 33.68 7.75 -18.42
C ILE A 839 33.11 8.69 -17.35
N PHE A 840 33.86 9.69 -16.89
CA PHE A 840 33.41 10.66 -15.89
C PHE A 840 32.33 11.62 -16.40
N SER A 841 32.30 11.90 -17.72
CA SER A 841 31.21 12.66 -18.32
C SER A 841 29.90 11.86 -18.29
N TYR A 842 29.96 10.54 -18.47
CA TYR A 842 28.79 9.67 -18.35
C TYR A 842 28.35 9.55 -16.89
N ILE A 843 29.27 9.35 -15.95
CA ILE A 843 28.98 9.30 -14.51
C ILE A 843 28.28 10.58 -14.05
N ARG A 844 28.75 11.75 -14.48
CA ARG A 844 28.09 13.05 -14.18
C ARG A 844 26.67 13.13 -14.77
N THR A 845 26.46 12.62 -15.98
CA THR A 845 25.13 12.58 -16.61
C THR A 845 24.20 11.60 -15.89
N ILE A 846 24.71 10.44 -15.48
CA ILE A 846 23.96 9.43 -14.73
C ILE A 846 23.54 9.98 -13.36
N HIS A 847 24.47 10.62 -12.63
CA HIS A 847 24.20 11.33 -11.37
C HIS A 847 23.09 12.37 -11.53
N LEU A 848 23.09 13.13 -12.63
CA LEU A 848 22.03 14.10 -12.91
C LEU A 848 20.67 13.43 -13.18
N ILE A 849 20.63 12.37 -13.98
CA ILE A 849 19.39 11.69 -14.37
C ILE A 849 18.77 10.96 -13.19
N ILE A 850 19.55 10.12 -12.51
CA ILE A 850 19.08 9.33 -11.37
C ILE A 850 18.74 10.26 -10.20
N GLY A 851 19.58 11.24 -9.89
CA GLY A 851 19.27 12.25 -8.87
C GLY A 851 17.95 12.99 -9.14
N THR A 852 17.67 13.34 -10.40
CA THR A 852 16.38 13.96 -10.77
C THR A 852 15.21 12.98 -10.61
N GLY A 853 15.37 11.72 -11.02
CA GLY A 853 14.36 10.69 -10.86
C GLY A 853 14.00 10.42 -9.40
N LEU A 854 15.01 10.34 -8.51
CA LEU A 854 14.79 10.15 -7.08
C LEU A 854 14.03 11.31 -6.46
N MET A 855 14.28 12.56 -6.87
CA MET A 855 13.52 13.72 -6.38
C MET A 855 12.03 13.63 -6.77
N THR A 856 11.72 13.16 -7.99
CA THR A 856 10.35 12.97 -8.45
C THR A 856 9.65 11.86 -7.66
N ILE A 857 10.31 10.71 -7.52
CA ILE A 857 9.79 9.57 -6.75
C ILE A 857 9.57 9.96 -5.29
N ALA A 858 10.52 10.69 -4.68
CA ALA A 858 10.41 11.18 -3.31
C ALA A 858 9.25 12.15 -3.12
N SER A 859 8.95 13.01 -4.09
CA SER A 859 7.82 13.93 -4.00
C SER A 859 6.50 13.17 -3.95
N VAL A 860 6.34 12.16 -4.80
CA VAL A 860 5.18 11.26 -4.75
C VAL A 860 5.16 10.47 -3.43
N ASN A 861 6.32 10.00 -2.98
CA ASN A 861 6.41 9.19 -1.77
C ASN A 861 6.09 9.96 -0.48
N ILE A 862 6.42 11.27 -0.43
CA ILE A 862 6.03 12.16 0.69
C ILE A 862 4.51 12.31 0.73
N TYR A 863 3.87 12.54 -0.42
CA TYR A 863 2.41 12.59 -0.49
C TYR A 863 1.79 11.27 0.02
N LEU A 864 2.26 10.12 -0.45
CA LEU A 864 1.82 8.81 0.04
C LEU A 864 2.06 8.64 1.55
N GLY A 865 3.17 9.16 2.07
CA GLY A 865 3.48 9.13 3.51
C GLY A 865 2.56 10.02 4.35
N ILE A 866 2.19 11.21 3.86
CA ILE A 866 1.20 12.09 4.49
C ILE A 866 -0.17 11.41 4.55
N GLN A 867 -0.56 10.71 3.47
CA GLN A 867 -1.80 9.91 3.44
C GLN A 867 -1.74 8.76 4.47
N GLN A 868 -0.59 8.10 4.64
CA GLN A 868 -0.43 7.02 5.62
C GLN A 868 -0.44 7.49 7.09
N LEU A 869 -0.05 8.73 7.37
CA LEU A 869 -0.07 9.29 8.73
C LEU A 869 -1.44 9.79 9.17
N ASN A 870 -2.44 9.79 8.27
CA ASN A 870 -3.81 10.25 8.50
C ASN A 870 -3.87 11.63 9.21
N VAL A 871 -2.97 12.54 8.83
CA VAL A 871 -2.93 13.91 9.34
C VAL A 871 -3.91 14.79 8.57
N SER A 872 -4.37 15.88 9.20
CA SER A 872 -5.34 16.81 8.61
C SER A 872 -5.00 17.17 7.13
N PRO A 873 -6.01 17.24 6.23
CA PRO A 873 -5.80 17.61 4.82
C PRO A 873 -5.02 18.92 4.64
N ILE A 874 -5.04 19.81 5.64
CA ILE A 874 -4.25 21.05 5.66
C ILE A 874 -2.76 20.79 5.40
N PHE A 875 -2.20 19.68 5.87
CA PHE A 875 -0.79 19.34 5.65
C PHE A 875 -0.51 18.94 4.20
N THR A 876 -1.48 18.31 3.52
CA THR A 876 -1.41 18.04 2.09
C THR A 876 -1.44 19.34 1.28
N TYR A 877 -2.33 20.27 1.63
CA TYR A 877 -2.38 21.59 1.00
C TYR A 877 -1.09 22.40 1.25
N ILE A 878 -0.59 22.42 2.49
CA ILE A 878 0.69 23.06 2.84
C ILE A 878 1.83 22.45 2.01
N TYR A 879 1.87 21.12 1.88
CA TYR A 879 2.87 20.42 1.09
C TYR A 879 2.81 20.81 -0.40
N PHE A 880 1.62 20.81 -1.01
CA PHE A 880 1.49 21.20 -2.43
C PHE A 880 1.71 22.68 -2.68
N ILE A 881 1.31 23.56 -1.76
CA ILE A 881 1.65 24.99 -1.81
C ILE A 881 3.17 25.16 -1.74
N TRP A 882 3.84 24.50 -0.80
CA TRP A 882 5.30 24.52 -0.70
C TRP A 882 5.98 23.98 -1.97
N LEU A 883 5.51 22.85 -2.49
CA LEU A 883 6.01 22.26 -3.73
C LEU A 883 5.81 23.20 -4.91
N GLY A 884 4.65 23.87 -4.99
CA GLY A 884 4.36 24.90 -5.99
C GLY A 884 5.30 26.10 -5.89
N ILE A 885 5.55 26.62 -4.68
CA ILE A 885 6.54 27.67 -4.42
C ILE A 885 7.93 27.23 -4.87
N LEU A 886 8.32 25.99 -4.56
CA LEU A 886 9.63 25.44 -4.91
C LEU A 886 9.79 25.29 -6.43
N VAL A 887 8.78 24.75 -7.12
CA VAL A 887 8.77 24.65 -8.59
C VAL A 887 8.81 26.03 -9.23
N LEU A 888 8.01 26.98 -8.72
CA LEU A 888 7.98 28.35 -9.21
C LEU A 888 9.32 29.07 -8.98
N LEU A 889 9.96 28.87 -7.83
CA LEU A 889 11.31 29.37 -7.56
C LEU A 889 12.30 28.86 -8.61
N TYR A 890 12.29 27.56 -8.91
CA TYR A 890 13.17 26.96 -9.91
C TYR A 890 12.87 27.43 -11.34
N ILE A 891 11.59 27.60 -11.71
CA ILE A 891 11.19 28.12 -13.03
C ILE A 891 11.59 29.59 -13.15
N CYS A 892 11.24 30.44 -12.18
CA CYS A 892 11.57 31.86 -12.17
C CYS A 892 13.08 32.07 -12.21
N THR A 893 13.85 31.29 -11.45
CA THR A 893 15.32 31.37 -11.47
C THR A 893 15.92 30.83 -12.76
N GLU A 894 15.40 29.74 -13.36
CA GLU A 894 15.82 29.32 -14.72
C GLU A 894 15.49 30.37 -15.77
N CYS A 895 14.28 30.92 -15.75
CA CYS A 895 13.84 31.95 -16.67
C CYS A 895 14.69 33.22 -16.51
N TRP A 896 14.94 33.67 -15.28
CA TRP A 896 15.82 34.81 -14.99
C TRP A 896 17.27 34.52 -15.39
N TYR A 897 17.77 33.33 -15.08
CA TYR A 897 19.12 32.90 -15.44
C TYR A 897 19.31 32.83 -16.97
N LYS A 898 18.35 32.24 -17.69
CA LYS A 898 18.34 32.18 -19.16
C LYS A 898 18.08 33.55 -19.79
N TYR A 899 17.20 34.35 -19.23
CA TYR A 899 16.94 35.73 -19.67
C TYR A 899 18.20 36.57 -19.53
N ASN A 900 18.85 36.60 -18.37
CA ASN A 900 20.12 37.30 -18.20
C ASN A 900 21.22 36.74 -19.10
N LYS A 901 21.21 35.42 -19.37
CA LYS A 901 22.15 34.79 -20.29
C LYS A 901 21.87 35.13 -21.76
N LEU A 902 20.62 35.33 -22.18
CA LEU A 902 20.22 35.57 -23.58
C LEU A 902 20.05 37.06 -23.91
N PHE A 903 19.54 37.87 -22.98
CA PHE A 903 19.30 39.30 -23.16
C PHE A 903 20.61 40.11 -23.11
N LYS A 904 21.59 39.73 -22.27
CA LYS A 904 22.94 40.30 -22.33
C LYS A 904 23.76 39.85 -23.56
N ILE A 905 23.29 38.87 -24.35
CA ILE A 905 23.93 38.47 -25.61
C ILE A 905 23.41 39.31 -26.79
N LYS A 906 22.21 39.90 -26.68
CA LYS A 906 21.56 40.62 -27.79
C LYS A 906 21.82 42.14 -27.83
N ASN A 907 22.35 42.72 -26.75
CA ASN A 907 22.52 44.17 -26.59
C ASN A 907 23.99 44.65 -26.51
N ASP A 908 24.97 43.85 -26.91
CA ASP A 908 26.38 44.28 -26.99
C ASP A 908 26.78 44.44 -28.48
N PRO A 909 26.71 45.65 -29.06
CA PRO A 909 27.31 45.93 -30.36
C PRO A 909 28.83 46.11 -30.18
N GLU A 910 29.61 45.38 -30.98
CA GLU A 910 31.04 45.61 -31.25
C GLU A 910 31.99 45.88 -30.07
N VAL A 911 32.71 44.85 -29.58
CA VAL A 911 34.11 45.05 -29.10
C VAL A 911 34.96 43.79 -29.36
N LYS A 912 35.76 43.79 -30.43
CA LYS A 912 36.93 42.91 -30.62
C LYS A 912 38.17 43.61 -29.99
N SER A 913 38.27 43.61 -28.66
CA SER A 913 39.51 43.70 -27.84
C SER A 913 39.15 44.11 -26.40
N GLY A 914 39.43 43.26 -25.40
CA GLY A 914 39.24 43.59 -23.97
C GLY A 914 38.05 42.92 -23.29
N ARG A 915 37.76 41.65 -23.62
CA ARG A 915 36.65 40.88 -23.03
C ARG A 915 36.84 40.68 -21.51
N LEU A 916 38.07 40.56 -21.02
CA LEU A 916 38.40 40.48 -19.59
C LEU A 916 38.54 41.86 -18.96
N ARG A 917 39.03 42.85 -19.71
CA ARG A 917 39.20 44.23 -19.23
C ARG A 917 37.87 44.87 -18.86
N GLY A 918 36.82 44.62 -19.66
CA GLY A 918 35.46 45.12 -19.40
C GLY A 918 34.79 44.56 -18.15
N GLU A 919 35.30 43.45 -17.59
CA GLU A 919 34.77 42.82 -16.37
C GLU A 919 35.51 43.30 -15.09
N ILE A 920 36.55 44.15 -15.22
CA ILE A 920 37.30 44.75 -14.10
C ILE A 920 36.96 46.23 -14.02
N SER A 921 36.59 46.74 -12.83
CA SER A 921 36.30 48.16 -12.65
C SER A 921 37.54 49.03 -12.88
N ASP A 922 37.36 50.25 -13.38
CA ASP A 922 38.47 51.15 -13.70
C ASP A 922 39.34 51.49 -12.48
N GLU A 923 38.74 51.54 -11.29
CA GLU A 923 39.43 51.77 -10.02
C GLU A 923 40.35 50.60 -9.65
N VAL A 924 39.86 49.36 -9.78
CA VAL A 924 40.68 48.16 -9.54
C VAL A 924 41.73 48.00 -10.63
N TYR A 925 41.39 48.28 -11.89
CA TYR A 925 42.36 48.20 -12.97
C TYR A 925 43.51 49.19 -12.77
N LYS A 926 43.26 50.45 -12.36
CA LYS A 926 44.33 51.44 -12.13
C LYS A 926 45.31 51.02 -11.03
N THR A 927 44.86 50.26 -10.03
CA THR A 927 45.68 49.83 -8.87
C THR A 927 46.48 48.54 -9.11
N LEU A 928 46.22 47.81 -10.19
CA LEU A 928 46.98 46.60 -10.52
C LEU A 928 48.44 46.91 -10.93
N PRO A 929 49.44 46.19 -10.38
CA PRO A 929 50.85 46.40 -10.67
C PRO A 929 51.22 45.91 -12.09
N SER A 930 52.16 46.60 -12.74
CA SER A 930 52.78 46.13 -13.99
C SER A 930 53.78 45.00 -13.69
N LEU A 931 53.71 43.92 -14.47
CA LEU A 931 54.56 42.75 -14.37
C LEU A 931 55.14 42.43 -15.75
N THR A 932 56.42 42.10 -15.80
CA THR A 932 57.07 41.58 -17.02
C THR A 932 56.93 40.06 -17.09
N TRP A 933 57.05 39.48 -18.29
CA TRP A 933 57.11 38.02 -18.45
C TRP A 933 58.23 37.38 -17.61
N GLU A 934 59.35 38.06 -17.42
CA GLU A 934 60.47 37.61 -16.58
C GLU A 934 60.04 37.48 -15.10
N SER A 935 59.41 38.52 -14.54
CA SER A 935 58.86 38.51 -13.17
C SER A 935 57.75 37.46 -12.98
N ILE A 936 56.89 37.26 -13.98
CA ILE A 936 55.85 36.21 -13.95
C ILE A 936 56.51 34.82 -13.93
N ASN A 937 57.51 34.61 -14.77
CA ASN A 937 58.22 33.34 -14.86
C ASN A 937 59.00 33.02 -13.59
N GLU A 938 59.69 33.98 -12.96
CA GLU A 938 60.34 33.79 -11.66
C GLU A 938 59.34 33.38 -10.57
N ARG A 939 58.18 34.03 -10.51
CA ARG A 939 57.12 33.70 -9.56
C ARG A 939 56.55 32.30 -9.82
N VAL A 940 56.37 31.89 -11.07
CA VAL A 940 55.92 30.55 -11.44
C VAL A 940 57.00 29.48 -11.15
N ILE A 941 58.29 29.82 -11.32
CA ILE A 941 59.42 28.99 -10.92
C ILE A 941 59.40 28.77 -9.40
N GLY A 942 59.13 29.83 -8.63
CA GLY A 942 58.93 29.80 -7.17
C GLY A 942 57.62 29.18 -6.69
N GLY A 943 56.74 28.69 -7.58
CA GLY A 943 55.53 27.94 -7.23
C GLY A 943 54.19 28.69 -7.35
N ALA A 944 54.18 29.93 -7.85
CA ALA A 944 52.93 30.65 -8.11
C ALA A 944 52.16 30.01 -9.29
N LEU A 945 50.82 29.96 -9.20
CA LEU A 945 49.94 29.46 -10.27
C LEU A 945 49.37 30.64 -11.07
N LEU A 946 50.23 31.26 -11.89
CA LEU A 946 49.88 32.42 -12.71
C LEU A 946 49.56 32.01 -14.14
N VAL A 947 48.57 32.65 -14.76
CA VAL A 947 48.26 32.55 -16.20
C VAL A 947 48.07 33.96 -16.77
N VAL A 948 48.38 34.17 -18.05
CA VAL A 948 48.18 35.46 -18.72
C VAL A 948 47.01 35.34 -19.69
N ALA A 949 46.11 36.33 -19.73
CA ALA A 949 45.12 36.44 -20.79
C ALA A 949 44.79 37.91 -21.08
N GLU A 950 44.72 38.29 -22.37
CA GLU A 950 44.51 39.67 -22.83
C GLU A 950 45.39 40.71 -22.09
N ASN A 951 46.70 40.46 -21.97
CA ASN A 951 47.67 41.31 -21.25
C ASN A 951 47.40 41.52 -19.75
N LEU A 952 46.59 40.67 -19.12
CA LEU A 952 46.35 40.64 -17.68
C LEU A 952 46.92 39.36 -17.07
N VAL A 953 47.46 39.48 -15.87
CA VAL A 953 48.03 38.35 -15.11
C VAL A 953 47.02 37.91 -14.06
N PHE A 954 46.69 36.61 -14.04
CA PHE A 954 45.69 36.03 -13.15
C PHE A 954 46.31 34.97 -12.24
N ASP A 955 45.95 35.00 -10.96
CA ASP A 955 46.33 33.96 -9.99
C ASP A 955 45.19 32.93 -9.82
N ILE A 956 45.39 31.75 -10.40
CA ILE A 956 44.36 30.70 -10.42
C ILE A 956 44.40 29.77 -9.20
N ARG A 957 45.20 30.06 -8.15
CA ARG A 957 45.30 29.22 -6.95
C ARG A 957 43.94 28.88 -6.32
N LYS A 958 43.03 29.85 -6.26
CA LYS A 958 41.68 29.66 -5.67
C LYS A 958 40.71 28.91 -6.59
N TRP A 959 41.01 28.80 -7.87
CA TRP A 959 40.12 28.21 -8.88
C TRP A 959 40.58 26.82 -9.35
N ILE A 960 41.88 26.51 -9.24
CA ILE A 960 42.45 25.26 -9.77
C ILE A 960 41.79 23.98 -9.24
N HIS A 961 41.37 24.00 -7.97
CA HIS A 961 40.72 22.85 -7.31
C HIS A 961 39.20 22.78 -7.51
N THR A 962 38.59 23.82 -8.10
CA THR A 962 37.13 23.91 -8.34
C THR A 962 36.80 24.04 -9.81
N HIS A 963 37.80 23.95 -10.69
CA HIS A 963 37.63 24.11 -12.12
C HIS A 963 36.93 22.90 -12.76
N PRO A 964 35.85 23.10 -13.52
CA PRO A 964 35.04 22.01 -14.09
C PRO A 964 35.78 21.19 -15.16
N GLY A 965 36.86 21.72 -15.74
CA GLY A 965 37.71 20.99 -16.68
C GLY A 965 38.70 20.00 -16.03
N GLY A 966 38.84 20.03 -14.70
CA GLY A 966 39.76 19.18 -13.93
C GLY A 966 41.03 19.89 -13.47
N PHE A 967 41.66 19.37 -12.42
CA PHE A 967 42.86 19.95 -11.80
C PHE A 967 44.11 19.83 -12.71
N LYS A 968 44.33 18.65 -13.30
CA LYS A 968 45.52 18.36 -14.13
C LYS A 968 45.63 19.23 -15.39
N ILE A 969 44.50 19.65 -15.99
CA ILE A 969 44.52 20.47 -17.22
C ILE A 969 44.95 21.91 -16.93
N LEU A 970 44.56 22.46 -15.79
CA LEU A 970 44.96 23.81 -15.39
C LEU A 970 46.42 23.88 -14.97
N GLN A 971 46.96 22.82 -14.36
CA GLN A 971 48.40 22.73 -14.09
C GLN A 971 49.25 22.79 -15.38
N ARG A 972 48.70 22.41 -16.55
CA ARG A 972 49.43 22.37 -17.83
C ARG A 972 49.58 23.74 -18.49
N VAL A 973 48.83 24.74 -18.06
CA VAL A 973 48.78 26.10 -18.64
C VAL A 973 49.31 27.18 -17.68
N VAL A 974 49.86 26.77 -16.53
CA VAL A 974 50.53 27.69 -15.60
C VAL A 974 51.78 28.26 -16.25
N GLY A 975 51.92 29.58 -16.24
CA GLY A 975 53.03 30.32 -16.83
C GLY A 975 52.90 30.59 -18.33
N THR A 976 51.74 30.32 -18.94
CA THR A 976 51.49 30.57 -20.37
C THR A 976 50.42 31.64 -20.59
N ASP A 977 50.41 32.25 -21.78
CA ASP A 977 49.27 33.03 -22.26
C ASP A 977 48.16 32.07 -22.73
N ILE A 978 46.98 32.20 -22.15
CA ILE A 978 45.82 31.35 -22.42
C ILE A 978 44.74 32.06 -23.24
N SER A 979 44.98 33.27 -23.75
CA SER A 979 43.99 34.10 -24.45
C SER A 979 43.25 33.32 -25.54
N ASP A 980 43.99 32.73 -26.47
CA ASP A 980 43.41 32.01 -27.62
C ASP A 980 42.69 30.72 -27.19
N VAL A 981 43.27 30.00 -26.24
CA VAL A 981 42.75 28.72 -25.72
C VAL A 981 41.50 28.93 -24.86
N PHE A 982 41.42 30.05 -24.15
CA PHE A 982 40.32 30.39 -23.24
C PHE A 982 39.07 30.86 -24.01
N PHE A 983 39.25 31.68 -25.05
CA PHE A 983 38.14 32.26 -25.81
C PHE A 983 37.71 31.46 -27.05
N ASN A 984 38.57 30.57 -27.56
CA ASN A 984 38.25 29.72 -28.72
C ASN A 984 37.78 30.55 -29.94
N ASP A 985 38.51 31.63 -30.29
CA ASP A 985 38.19 32.48 -31.44
C ASP A 985 38.32 31.67 -32.74
N LYS A 986 37.23 31.57 -33.49
CA LYS A 986 37.08 30.69 -34.66
C LYS A 986 37.67 31.25 -35.97
N ASP A 987 38.25 32.46 -35.95
CA ASP A 987 38.78 33.12 -37.15
C ASP A 987 40.17 32.60 -37.58
N LEU A 988 40.82 31.75 -36.77
CA LEU A 988 41.94 30.93 -37.21
C LEU A 988 41.44 29.57 -37.73
N LYS A 989 40.87 29.56 -38.93
CA LYS A 989 40.79 28.33 -39.73
C LYS A 989 42.21 27.96 -40.16
N ILE A 990 42.88 27.12 -39.38
CA ILE A 990 44.02 26.37 -39.91
C ILE A 990 43.45 25.43 -40.98
N LYS A 991 43.68 25.77 -42.26
CA LYS A 991 43.41 24.88 -43.40
C LYS A 991 44.11 23.55 -43.11
N THR A 992 43.33 22.50 -42.87
CA THR A 992 43.82 21.13 -42.63
C THR A 992 43.44 20.20 -43.78
N ASP A 993 43.07 20.75 -44.93
CA ASP A 993 42.56 19.97 -46.08
C ASP A 993 43.64 19.36 -47.00
N GLU A 994 44.93 19.39 -46.64
CA GLU A 994 45.99 18.88 -47.54
C GLU A 994 46.82 17.68 -47.05
N PHE A 995 46.47 17.01 -45.95
CA PHE A 995 47.15 15.75 -45.58
C PHE A 995 46.17 14.58 -45.51
N LYS A 996 45.78 14.07 -46.67
CA LYS A 996 45.28 12.69 -46.82
C LYS A 996 46.46 11.78 -47.20
N ASP A 997 47.17 11.27 -46.21
CA ASP A 997 48.01 10.09 -46.42
C ASP A 997 47.33 8.86 -45.82
N LYS A 998 46.88 8.00 -46.75
CA LYS A 998 46.55 6.60 -46.50
C LYS A 998 47.87 5.87 -46.25
N GLU A 999 48.18 5.50 -45.02
CA GLU A 999 49.12 4.40 -44.79
C GLU A 999 48.85 3.70 -43.45
N SER A 1000 48.68 2.39 -43.52
CA SER A 1000 48.54 1.48 -42.39
C SER A 1000 49.88 1.29 -41.70
N VAL A 1001 50.08 1.89 -40.52
CA VAL A 1001 51.30 1.69 -39.74
C VAL A 1001 51.09 0.59 -38.69
N HIS A 1002 51.75 -0.53 -38.96
CA HIS A 1002 51.98 -1.65 -38.05
C HIS A 1002 52.82 -1.17 -36.85
N THR A 1003 52.48 -1.57 -35.63
CA THR A 1003 53.20 -1.22 -34.39
C THR A 1003 54.48 -2.05 -34.23
N PRO A 1004 55.69 -1.45 -34.14
CA PRO A 1004 56.88 -2.15 -33.69
C PRO A 1004 57.08 -1.94 -32.18
N ASP A 1005 57.24 -3.03 -31.44
CA ASP A 1005 57.72 -3.04 -30.06
C ASP A 1005 59.15 -2.49 -29.99
N LEU A 1006 59.39 -1.46 -29.17
CA LEU A 1006 60.74 -0.97 -28.86
C LEU A 1006 61.09 -1.34 -27.41
N TYR A 1007 61.92 -2.39 -27.30
CA TYR A 1007 62.65 -2.80 -26.11
C TYR A 1007 63.68 -1.73 -25.70
N GLU A 1008 63.89 -1.53 -24.40
CA GLU A 1008 65.00 -0.71 -23.87
C GLU A 1008 66.24 -1.59 -23.67
N GLU A 1009 67.32 -1.29 -24.40
CA GLU A 1009 68.67 -1.81 -24.16
C GLU A 1009 69.48 -0.78 -23.37
N ASN A 1010 70.26 -1.24 -22.38
CA ASN A 1010 71.51 -0.61 -21.95
C ASN A 1010 72.42 -1.65 -21.26
N GLU A 1011 73.69 -1.63 -21.65
CA GLU A 1011 74.80 -2.42 -21.13
C GLU A 1011 75.29 -1.89 -19.77
N ASP A 1012 75.79 -2.80 -18.94
CA ASP A 1012 76.52 -2.49 -17.71
C ASP A 1012 78.04 -2.62 -17.94
N GLN A 1013 78.86 -2.01 -17.08
CA GLN A 1013 80.32 -1.81 -17.26
C GLN A 1013 81.21 -3.06 -17.38
N ASN A 1014 80.64 -4.26 -17.51
CA ASN A 1014 81.36 -5.50 -17.82
C ASN A 1014 80.72 -6.33 -18.97
N GLY A 1015 79.92 -5.71 -19.85
CA GLY A 1015 79.50 -6.32 -21.12
C GLY A 1015 78.63 -7.58 -20.98
N LYS A 1016 77.79 -7.69 -19.94
CA LYS A 1016 76.79 -8.77 -19.81
C LYS A 1016 75.36 -8.24 -19.68
N PHE A 1017 74.51 -8.63 -20.63
CA PHE A 1017 73.07 -8.35 -20.63
C PHE A 1017 72.34 -9.09 -19.51
N ILE A 1018 71.69 -8.38 -18.60
CA ILE A 1018 70.83 -8.95 -17.54
C ILE A 1018 69.36 -8.60 -17.83
N ARG A 1019 68.51 -9.61 -18.00
CA ARG A 1019 67.04 -9.47 -17.96
C ARG A 1019 66.61 -9.04 -16.55
N LYS A 1020 66.26 -7.77 -16.33
CA LYS A 1020 65.47 -7.37 -15.15
C LYS A 1020 63.99 -7.40 -15.48
N SER A 1021 63.28 -8.32 -14.83
CA SER A 1021 61.83 -8.28 -14.69
C SER A 1021 61.42 -6.89 -14.20
N SER A 1022 60.64 -6.17 -14.99
CA SER A 1022 60.16 -4.84 -14.67
C SER A 1022 59.49 -4.83 -13.29
N ILE A 1023 60.00 -3.99 -12.40
CA ILE A 1023 59.26 -3.50 -11.24
C ILE A 1023 57.93 -2.98 -11.78
N LYS A 1024 56.83 -3.71 -11.51
CA LYS A 1024 55.47 -3.25 -11.79
C LYS A 1024 55.27 -1.94 -11.04
N ARG A 1025 55.38 -0.79 -11.74
CA ARG A 1025 54.80 0.48 -11.28
C ARG A 1025 53.35 0.15 -10.94
N ARG A 1026 52.94 0.30 -9.66
CA ARG A 1026 51.54 0.09 -9.23
C ARG A 1026 50.67 0.95 -10.15
N GLN A 1027 49.94 0.31 -11.06
CA GLN A 1027 48.99 1.00 -11.91
C GLN A 1027 47.88 1.48 -10.99
N THR A 1028 47.74 2.79 -10.86
CA THR A 1028 46.64 3.35 -10.08
C THR A 1028 45.34 3.20 -10.88
N ILE A 1029 44.20 3.21 -10.20
CA ILE A 1029 42.88 3.17 -10.86
C ILE A 1029 42.75 4.35 -11.85
N ALA A 1030 43.34 5.52 -11.51
CA ALA A 1030 43.40 6.67 -12.41
C ALA A 1030 44.16 6.35 -13.72
N ASP A 1031 45.29 5.64 -13.66
CA ASP A 1031 46.07 5.25 -14.85
C ASP A 1031 45.32 4.24 -15.74
N ALA A 1032 44.49 3.38 -15.15
CA ALA A 1032 43.61 2.48 -15.90
C ALA A 1032 42.48 3.24 -16.61
N VAL A 1033 41.87 4.21 -15.93
CA VAL A 1033 40.77 5.02 -16.50
C VAL A 1033 41.28 5.98 -17.58
N ASP A 1034 42.43 6.63 -17.38
CA ASP A 1034 43.03 7.49 -18.40
C ASP A 1034 43.36 6.68 -19.67
N ARG A 1035 43.78 5.41 -19.55
CA ARG A 1035 43.95 4.52 -20.71
C ARG A 1035 42.64 4.24 -21.44
N ILE A 1036 41.55 3.94 -20.72
CA ILE A 1036 40.22 3.73 -21.32
C ILE A 1036 39.73 4.98 -22.05
N ASN A 1037 39.94 6.16 -21.45
CA ASN A 1037 39.59 7.45 -22.07
C ASN A 1037 40.40 7.71 -23.35
N VAL A 1038 41.67 7.31 -23.39
CA VAL A 1038 42.52 7.43 -24.58
C VAL A 1038 42.04 6.52 -25.72
N THR A 1039 41.59 5.30 -25.43
CA THR A 1039 41.08 4.38 -26.45
C THR A 1039 39.78 4.87 -27.08
N LEU A 1040 38.91 5.52 -26.30
CA LEU A 1040 37.60 6.04 -26.74
C LEU A 1040 37.68 7.35 -27.54
N VAL A 1041 38.82 8.07 -27.49
CA VAL A 1041 38.95 9.46 -28.03
C VAL A 1041 40.14 9.60 -28.99
N LYS A 1042 40.58 8.50 -29.63
CA LYS A 1042 41.82 8.39 -30.45
C LYS A 1042 42.07 9.47 -31.51
N ASN A 1043 41.04 10.18 -32.00
CA ASN A 1043 41.14 11.14 -33.12
C ASN A 1043 40.83 12.61 -32.77
N LEU A 1044 40.78 13.00 -31.49
CA LEU A 1044 40.45 14.38 -31.10
C LEU A 1044 41.58 15.03 -30.28
N ARG A 1045 42.17 16.12 -30.80
CA ARG A 1045 43.07 17.01 -30.04
C ARG A 1045 42.40 17.41 -28.73
N ILE A 1046 43.18 17.57 -27.65
CA ILE A 1046 42.74 18.02 -26.32
C ILE A 1046 41.81 19.24 -26.51
N VAL A 1047 40.50 19.05 -26.30
CA VAL A 1047 39.49 19.99 -26.79
C VAL A 1047 39.44 21.24 -25.91
N MET A 1048 39.78 22.37 -26.51
CA MET A 1048 39.46 23.72 -26.04
C MET A 1048 37.94 23.90 -26.03
N HIS A 1049 37.37 24.41 -24.94
CA HIS A 1049 35.94 24.73 -24.87
C HIS A 1049 35.78 26.23 -24.66
N SER A 1050 34.81 26.85 -25.34
CA SER A 1050 34.51 28.27 -25.14
C SER A 1050 34.03 28.48 -23.70
N HIS A 1051 34.75 29.32 -22.94
CA HIS A 1051 34.37 29.68 -21.58
C HIS A 1051 33.16 30.64 -21.60
N SER A 1052 32.23 30.46 -20.66
CA SER A 1052 31.04 31.32 -20.55
C SER A 1052 31.40 32.70 -19.98
N LYS A 1053 30.58 33.73 -20.20
CA LYS A 1053 30.76 35.08 -19.60
C LYS A 1053 30.97 35.03 -18.07
N PHE A 1054 30.39 34.04 -17.40
CA PHE A 1054 30.63 33.74 -15.98
C PHE A 1054 32.06 33.25 -15.68
N ALA A 1055 32.60 32.33 -16.48
CA ALA A 1055 33.98 31.88 -16.34
C ALA A 1055 34.96 33.03 -16.66
N THR A 1056 34.62 33.90 -17.63
CA THR A 1056 35.35 35.13 -17.94
C THR A 1056 35.36 36.11 -16.76
N ALA A 1057 34.20 36.44 -16.18
CA ALA A 1057 34.09 37.29 -14.99
C ALA A 1057 34.79 36.68 -13.77
N LYS A 1058 34.75 35.34 -13.63
CA LYS A 1058 35.46 34.64 -12.56
C LYS A 1058 36.98 34.76 -12.71
N LEU A 1059 37.50 34.56 -13.92
CA LEU A 1059 38.90 34.76 -14.22
C LEU A 1059 39.30 36.22 -13.98
N ALA A 1060 38.50 37.18 -14.44
CA ALA A 1060 38.69 38.62 -14.22
C ALA A 1060 38.82 38.99 -12.73
N SER A 1061 38.02 38.38 -11.85
CA SER A 1061 38.10 38.59 -10.39
C SER A 1061 39.40 38.11 -9.73
N MET A 1062 40.25 37.38 -10.47
CA MET A 1062 41.54 36.85 -10.01
C MET A 1062 42.73 37.61 -10.62
N ALA A 1063 42.49 38.77 -11.23
CA ALA A 1063 43.54 39.62 -11.76
C ALA A 1063 44.48 40.09 -10.63
N VAL A 1064 45.78 39.93 -10.85
CA VAL A 1064 46.85 40.29 -9.90
C VAL A 1064 47.89 41.24 -10.48
N GLY A 1065 47.86 41.49 -11.79
CA GLY A 1065 48.74 42.47 -12.43
C GLY A 1065 48.43 42.67 -13.91
N LYS A 1066 49.11 43.62 -14.53
CA LYS A 1066 49.08 43.91 -15.97
C LYS A 1066 50.40 43.47 -16.58
N LEU A 1067 50.36 42.88 -17.77
CA LEU A 1067 51.57 42.56 -18.50
C LEU A 1067 52.12 43.84 -19.16
N GLU A 1068 53.36 44.19 -18.85
CA GLU A 1068 54.05 45.34 -19.45
C GLU A 1068 54.58 44.95 -20.83
N ASN A 1069 53.94 45.46 -21.89
CA ASN A 1069 54.44 45.32 -23.26
C ASN A 1069 55.39 46.48 -23.56
N PRO A 1070 56.67 46.22 -23.90
CA PRO A 1070 57.51 47.26 -24.46
C PRO A 1070 56.96 47.60 -25.86
N GLU A 1071 56.55 48.86 -26.03
CA GLU A 1071 56.08 49.52 -27.26
C GLU A 1071 54.60 49.35 -27.64
N PHE A 1072 53.75 50.23 -27.10
CA PHE A 1072 52.61 50.83 -27.83
C PHE A 1072 52.26 52.17 -27.16
N ASN A 1073 52.99 53.23 -27.53
CA ASN A 1073 52.62 54.61 -27.19
C ASN A 1073 51.73 55.19 -28.28
N GLU A 1074 50.61 55.77 -27.84
CA GLU A 1074 49.75 56.77 -28.48
C GLU A 1074 49.82 56.91 -30.01
N PHE A 1075 48.81 56.40 -30.71
CA PHE A 1075 48.43 56.94 -32.02
C PHE A 1075 47.04 57.58 -31.96
N ASN A 1076 47.01 58.82 -32.45
CA ASN A 1076 45.97 59.83 -32.31
C ASN A 1076 44.58 59.42 -32.82
N LYS A 1077 43.57 59.93 -32.12
CA LYS A 1077 42.21 60.16 -32.61
C LYS A 1077 42.28 61.07 -33.85
N ASN A 1078 41.87 60.54 -35.01
CA ASN A 1078 41.29 61.23 -36.20
C ASN A 1078 41.85 60.66 -37.51
N SER A 1079 41.36 59.50 -37.94
CA SER A 1079 41.37 59.14 -39.35
C SER A 1079 40.15 58.29 -39.67
N THR A 1080 39.42 58.69 -40.72
CA THR A 1080 38.21 58.04 -41.23
C THR A 1080 38.55 56.94 -42.22
N CYS A 1081 37.57 56.06 -42.47
CA CYS A 1081 37.66 54.78 -43.18
C CYS A 1081 38.01 54.84 -44.69
N GLU A 1082 38.65 55.90 -45.18
CA GLU A 1082 38.94 56.09 -46.61
C GLU A 1082 40.44 56.09 -46.99
N ASP A 1083 41.36 56.06 -46.01
CA ASP A 1083 42.81 56.12 -46.29
C ASP A 1083 43.51 54.74 -46.43
N ILE A 1084 42.78 53.63 -46.33
CA ILE A 1084 43.38 52.26 -46.36
C ILE A 1084 43.34 51.62 -47.77
N ILE A 1085 42.71 52.25 -48.76
CA ILE A 1085 42.47 51.61 -50.08
C ILE A 1085 43.57 51.92 -51.13
N SER A 1086 44.55 52.79 -50.87
CA SER A 1086 45.47 53.27 -51.93
C SER A 1086 46.96 52.91 -51.78
N SER A 1087 47.32 51.85 -51.06
CA SER A 1087 48.71 51.33 -51.07
C SER A 1087 48.80 49.81 -51.19
N SER A 1088 48.20 49.27 -52.25
CA SER A 1088 48.61 47.98 -52.81
C SER A 1088 49.95 48.14 -53.55
N ALA A 1089 51.07 47.72 -52.96
CA ALA A 1089 52.25 47.25 -53.70
C ALA A 1089 53.28 46.56 -52.78
N MET A 1090 53.48 45.25 -53.01
CA MET A 1090 54.62 44.39 -52.58
C MET A 1090 54.70 44.08 -51.07
N LEU A 1091 54.65 42.84 -50.60
CA LEU A 1091 55.46 41.68 -51.01
C LEU A 1091 54.66 40.36 -50.93
N SER A 1092 54.54 39.70 -52.08
CA SER A 1092 54.57 38.25 -52.16
C SER A 1092 55.94 37.74 -51.72
N ARG A 1093 56.01 36.96 -50.63
CA ARG A 1093 57.10 36.01 -50.41
C ARG A 1093 56.50 34.70 -49.93
N GLU A 1094 56.48 33.71 -50.81
CA GLU A 1094 56.47 32.31 -50.37
C GLU A 1094 57.69 32.09 -49.44
N PRO A 1095 57.59 31.25 -48.39
CA PRO A 1095 58.73 30.99 -47.53
C PRO A 1095 59.80 30.18 -48.29
N GLU A 1096 60.86 30.86 -48.71
CA GLU A 1096 62.07 30.25 -49.28
C GLU A 1096 62.92 29.55 -48.21
N SER A 1097 63.09 28.23 -48.37
CA SER A 1097 64.16 27.36 -47.83
C SER A 1097 64.16 26.98 -46.34
N PHE A 1098 64.13 25.66 -46.12
CA PHE A 1098 64.37 24.99 -44.83
C PHE A 1098 65.84 25.08 -44.41
N LYS A 1099 66.13 25.40 -43.14
CA LYS A 1099 67.49 25.50 -42.58
C LYS A 1099 67.77 24.40 -41.54
N ARG A 1100 69.03 24.06 -41.27
CA ARG A 1100 69.42 23.02 -40.31
C ARG A 1100 70.17 23.61 -39.12
N TYR A 1101 69.93 23.04 -37.94
CA TYR A 1101 70.48 23.53 -36.69
C TYR A 1101 71.02 22.35 -35.87
N VAL A 1102 72.13 22.56 -35.15
CA VAL A 1102 72.73 21.54 -34.28
C VAL A 1102 72.55 21.94 -32.84
N LEU A 1103 72.16 20.98 -31.98
CA LEU A 1103 72.19 21.16 -30.53
C LEU A 1103 73.66 21.16 -30.09
N VAL A 1104 74.15 22.30 -29.61
CA VAL A 1104 75.56 22.51 -29.28
C VAL A 1104 75.84 22.42 -27.79
N ASN A 1105 74.87 22.71 -26.92
CA ASN A 1105 75.06 22.58 -25.47
C ASN A 1105 73.74 22.36 -24.70
N LYS A 1106 73.84 21.79 -23.50
CA LYS A 1106 72.76 21.72 -22.50
C LYS A 1106 73.26 22.18 -21.13
N ASP A 1107 72.51 23.06 -20.48
CA ASP A 1107 72.82 23.55 -19.13
C ASP A 1107 71.66 23.24 -18.18
N ASP A 1108 71.98 22.83 -16.95
CA ASP A 1108 70.99 22.72 -15.87
C ASP A 1108 70.81 24.10 -15.22
N VAL A 1109 69.61 24.67 -15.35
CA VAL A 1109 69.29 26.03 -14.87
C VAL A 1109 68.94 26.03 -13.38
N THR A 1110 68.52 24.89 -12.84
CA THR A 1110 68.21 24.69 -11.42
C THR A 1110 69.13 23.63 -10.81
N GLY A 1111 69.48 23.76 -9.53
CA GLY A 1111 70.35 22.82 -8.82
C GLY A 1111 69.83 21.36 -8.83
N ILE A 1112 70.76 20.40 -8.72
CA ILE A 1112 70.56 18.95 -8.91
C ILE A 1112 69.44 18.35 -8.03
N GLN A 1113 69.04 19.02 -6.94
CA GLN A 1113 68.00 18.58 -6.00
C GLN A 1113 66.61 19.20 -6.21
N ALA A 1114 66.39 20.03 -7.24
CA ALA A 1114 65.08 20.62 -7.51
C ALA A 1114 64.04 19.56 -7.92
N GLU A 1115 62.84 19.61 -7.33
CA GLU A 1115 61.77 18.61 -7.55
C GLU A 1115 61.33 18.51 -9.02
N ASN A 1116 61.38 19.62 -9.77
CA ASN A 1116 61.16 19.68 -11.22
C ASN A 1116 62.29 20.49 -11.88
N PRO A 1117 63.40 19.84 -12.28
CA PRO A 1117 64.59 20.56 -12.74
C PRO A 1117 64.34 21.26 -14.07
N VAL A 1118 64.94 22.43 -14.28
CA VAL A 1118 64.83 23.19 -15.52
C VAL A 1118 66.11 23.02 -16.33
N LYS A 1119 65.98 22.65 -17.61
CA LYS A 1119 67.10 22.46 -18.53
C LYS A 1119 67.05 23.47 -19.66
N LYS A 1120 68.19 24.03 -20.03
CA LYS A 1120 68.38 24.93 -21.17
C LYS A 1120 69.11 24.19 -22.29
N PHE A 1121 68.56 24.19 -23.49
CA PHE A 1121 69.13 23.58 -24.68
C PHE A 1121 69.55 24.68 -25.65
N ILE A 1122 70.78 24.66 -26.16
CA ILE A 1122 71.34 25.69 -27.04
C ILE A 1122 71.54 25.11 -28.44
N PHE A 1123 70.97 25.76 -29.44
CA PHE A 1123 71.02 25.35 -30.85
C PHE A 1123 71.80 26.38 -31.67
N GLN A 1124 72.62 25.92 -32.61
CA GLN A 1124 73.42 26.74 -33.52
C GLN A 1124 73.04 26.48 -34.99
N VAL A 1125 72.97 27.52 -35.80
CA VAL A 1125 72.79 27.44 -37.26
C VAL A 1125 74.04 26.83 -37.91
N ILE A 1126 73.87 25.86 -38.82
CA ILE A 1126 74.98 25.22 -39.56
C ILE A 1126 75.47 26.08 -40.74
N ASP A 1127 74.57 26.80 -41.41
CA ASP A 1127 74.86 27.61 -42.59
C ASP A 1127 75.73 28.84 -42.23
N PRO A 1128 76.97 28.97 -42.76
CA PRO A 1128 77.91 30.01 -42.37
C PRO A 1128 77.46 31.43 -42.77
N ASN A 1129 76.57 31.57 -43.75
CA ASN A 1129 76.12 32.87 -44.26
C ASN A 1129 74.77 33.33 -43.67
N TYR A 1130 74.17 32.56 -42.76
CA TYR A 1130 72.88 32.88 -42.14
C TYR A 1130 73.03 33.32 -40.68
N SER A 1131 72.36 34.42 -40.33
CA SER A 1131 72.20 34.92 -38.95
C SER A 1131 70.75 34.76 -38.51
N ILE A 1132 70.52 34.38 -37.26
CA ILE A 1132 69.16 34.22 -36.73
C ILE A 1132 68.49 35.61 -36.70
N PRO A 1133 67.26 35.77 -37.24
CA PRO A 1133 66.56 37.04 -37.17
C PRO A 1133 66.27 37.44 -35.73
N GLU A 1134 65.93 38.71 -35.52
CA GLU A 1134 65.64 39.23 -34.18
C GLU A 1134 64.42 38.52 -33.56
N ILE A 1135 64.64 37.84 -32.43
CA ILE A 1135 63.60 37.12 -31.67
C ILE A 1135 62.81 38.15 -30.86
N LYS A 1136 61.52 38.27 -31.13
CA LYS A 1136 60.61 39.21 -30.45
C LYS A 1136 59.97 38.58 -29.21
N PRO A 1137 59.57 39.39 -28.21
CA PRO A 1137 58.77 38.90 -27.09
C PRO A 1137 57.47 38.25 -27.59
N GLY A 1138 57.23 36.99 -27.23
CA GLY A 1138 56.10 36.20 -27.70
C GLY A 1138 56.44 35.17 -28.78
N ASP A 1139 57.64 35.20 -29.35
CA ASP A 1139 58.08 34.17 -30.30
C ASP A 1139 58.31 32.83 -29.59
N TYR A 1140 57.67 31.78 -30.11
CA TYR A 1140 57.76 30.42 -29.59
C TYR A 1140 58.01 29.41 -30.70
N ILE A 1141 58.50 28.24 -30.34
CA ILE A 1141 58.55 27.04 -31.19
C ILE A 1141 57.58 26.00 -30.69
N GLU A 1142 56.94 25.25 -31.58
CA GLU A 1142 56.18 24.07 -31.21
C GLU A 1142 56.96 22.80 -31.46
N ILE A 1143 57.10 21.99 -30.42
CA ILE A 1143 57.70 20.67 -30.53
C ILE A 1143 56.57 19.65 -30.53
N MET A 1144 56.45 18.91 -31.63
CA MET A 1144 55.55 17.78 -31.77
C MET A 1144 56.33 16.48 -31.57
N CYS A 1145 55.78 15.55 -30.78
CA CYS A 1145 56.39 14.24 -30.54
C CYS A 1145 55.31 13.15 -30.60
N HIS A 1146 55.64 12.05 -31.27
CA HIS A 1146 54.83 10.84 -31.28
C HIS A 1146 55.29 9.93 -30.13
N ILE A 1147 54.57 9.97 -29.01
CA ILE A 1147 54.93 9.22 -27.80
C ILE A 1147 53.87 8.16 -27.55
N LYS A 1148 54.25 6.88 -27.70
CA LYS A 1148 53.38 5.72 -27.44
C LYS A 1148 52.03 5.78 -28.18
N GLY A 1149 52.05 6.15 -29.47
CA GLY A 1149 50.86 6.25 -30.32
C GLY A 1149 50.01 7.50 -30.08
N GLN A 1150 50.45 8.45 -29.25
CA GLN A 1150 49.83 9.76 -29.08
C GLN A 1150 50.70 10.87 -29.69
N VAL A 1151 50.06 11.84 -30.32
CA VAL A 1151 50.71 13.08 -30.77
C VAL A 1151 50.66 14.11 -29.63
N VAL A 1152 51.82 14.53 -29.14
CA VAL A 1152 51.96 15.53 -28.09
C VAL A 1152 52.66 16.75 -28.66
N ILE A 1153 52.01 17.92 -28.63
CA ILE A 1153 52.55 19.19 -29.12
C ILE A 1153 52.74 20.13 -27.93
N ARG A 1154 53.91 20.77 -27.82
CA ARG A 1154 54.21 21.76 -26.78
C ARG A 1154 54.96 22.95 -27.34
N SER A 1155 54.48 24.14 -27.02
CA SER A 1155 55.08 25.41 -27.38
C SER A 1155 56.13 25.82 -26.33
N TYR A 1156 57.30 26.30 -26.77
CA TYR A 1156 58.39 26.75 -25.92
C TYR A 1156 58.93 28.09 -26.40
N ASN A 1157 59.16 29.01 -25.47
CA ASN A 1157 59.71 30.32 -25.77
C ASN A 1157 61.18 30.21 -26.20
N LEU A 1158 61.54 31.05 -27.17
CA LEU A 1158 62.91 31.17 -27.66
C LEU A 1158 63.68 32.23 -26.86
N PHE A 1159 64.92 31.91 -26.51
CA PHE A 1159 65.83 32.83 -25.82
C PHE A 1159 67.10 33.03 -26.66
N LYS A 1160 67.47 34.29 -26.92
CA LYS A 1160 68.70 34.64 -27.64
C LYS A 1160 69.92 34.15 -26.86
N ALA A 1161 70.81 33.38 -27.49
CA ALA A 1161 72.10 33.05 -26.89
C ALA A 1161 73.11 34.18 -27.16
N LYS A 1162 74.24 34.22 -26.44
CA LYS A 1162 75.25 35.30 -26.56
C LYS A 1162 75.84 35.46 -27.98
N SER A 1163 75.67 34.48 -28.87
CA SER A 1163 76.13 34.51 -30.27
C SER A 1163 74.96 34.74 -31.23
N PRO A 1164 75.10 35.58 -32.26
CA PRO A 1164 74.05 35.85 -33.26
C PRO A 1164 73.67 34.63 -34.13
N LYS A 1165 74.40 33.52 -33.99
CA LYS A 1165 74.12 32.24 -34.67
C LYS A 1165 73.49 31.18 -33.77
N CYS A 1166 73.21 31.51 -32.50
CA CYS A 1166 72.67 30.56 -31.54
C CYS A 1166 71.37 31.07 -30.87
N PHE A 1167 70.44 30.16 -30.64
CA PHE A 1167 69.27 30.39 -29.78
C PHE A 1167 69.17 29.28 -28.73
N SER A 1168 68.36 29.49 -27.70
CA SER A 1168 68.17 28.52 -26.63
C SER A 1168 66.71 28.36 -26.26
N VAL A 1169 66.37 27.16 -25.80
CA VAL A 1169 65.02 26.78 -25.38
C VAL A 1169 65.11 26.26 -23.95
N ILE A 1170 64.26 26.77 -23.07
CA ILE A 1170 64.26 26.39 -21.64
C ILE A 1170 63.04 25.51 -21.37
N ILE A 1171 63.29 24.33 -20.80
CA ILE A 1171 62.27 23.30 -20.57
C ILE A 1171 62.26 22.93 -19.08
N LYS A 1172 61.14 23.17 -18.40
CA LYS A 1172 60.89 22.66 -17.06
C LYS A 1172 60.53 21.17 -17.11
N ILE A 1173 61.30 20.34 -16.40
CA ILE A 1173 61.16 18.89 -16.42
C ILE A 1173 60.21 18.46 -15.32
N TYR A 1174 58.99 18.12 -15.70
CA TYR A 1174 58.02 17.54 -14.78
C TYR A 1174 58.31 16.06 -14.60
N LYS A 1175 58.45 15.62 -13.35
CA LYS A 1175 58.79 14.23 -13.03
C LYS A 1175 57.83 13.23 -13.68
N GLU A 1176 56.54 13.55 -13.82
CA GLU A 1176 55.52 12.72 -14.50
C GLU A 1176 55.09 13.24 -15.90
N GLY A 1177 55.78 14.24 -16.46
CA GLY A 1177 55.46 14.81 -17.76
C GLY A 1177 55.95 13.95 -18.93
N LEU A 1178 55.02 13.42 -19.73
CA LEU A 1178 55.30 12.59 -20.91
C LEU A 1178 56.26 13.27 -21.91
N MET A 1179 55.98 14.53 -22.28
CA MET A 1179 56.84 15.33 -23.18
C MET A 1179 58.20 15.65 -22.55
N SER A 1180 58.22 16.04 -21.27
CA SER A 1180 59.45 16.40 -20.57
C SER A 1180 60.44 15.23 -20.47
N ARG A 1181 59.96 14.03 -20.15
CA ARG A 1181 60.82 12.83 -20.12
C ARG A 1181 61.30 12.44 -21.51
N TYR A 1182 60.43 12.51 -22.52
CA TYR A 1182 60.76 12.15 -23.89
C TYR A 1182 61.82 13.08 -24.48
N LEU A 1183 61.65 14.41 -24.34
CA LEU A 1183 62.62 15.39 -24.80
C LEU A 1183 63.97 15.27 -24.08
N VAL A 1184 63.97 15.02 -22.76
CA VAL A 1184 65.22 14.79 -22.03
C VAL A 1184 65.92 13.52 -22.51
N LYS A 1185 65.18 12.42 -22.75
CA LYS A 1185 65.76 11.18 -23.28
C LYS A 1185 66.29 11.36 -24.70
N LEU A 1186 65.54 12.05 -25.57
CA LEU A 1186 65.89 12.36 -26.95
C LEU A 1186 67.16 13.21 -27.04
N PHE A 1187 67.20 14.34 -26.33
CA PHE A 1187 68.35 15.25 -26.34
C PHE A 1187 69.57 14.70 -25.60
N ASN A 1188 69.39 13.80 -24.63
CA ASN A 1188 70.52 13.08 -24.02
C ASN A 1188 71.15 12.06 -24.97
N HIS A 1189 70.37 11.38 -25.82
CA HIS A 1189 70.89 10.43 -26.81
C HIS A 1189 71.62 11.10 -27.99
N LEU A 1190 71.24 12.33 -28.35
CA LEU A 1190 71.81 13.06 -29.49
C LEU A 1190 73.21 13.65 -29.22
N ILE A 1191 73.63 13.78 -27.95
CA ILE A 1191 74.95 14.31 -27.58
C ILE A 1191 76.03 13.21 -27.53
N SER A 1192 75.65 11.94 -27.38
CA SER A 1192 76.61 10.82 -27.29
C SER A 1192 77.09 10.29 -28.64
N PHE A 1193 76.45 10.66 -29.76
CA PHE A 1193 76.91 10.37 -31.12
C PHE A 1193 77.29 11.69 -31.82
N ASN A 1194 78.58 11.95 -32.03
CA ASN A 1194 79.11 13.20 -32.58
C ASN A 1194 78.76 13.50 -34.06
N PHE A 1195 77.79 12.82 -34.67
CA PHE A 1195 77.40 13.00 -36.07
C PHE A 1195 75.90 12.81 -36.28
N PHE A 1196 75.07 13.80 -35.89
CA PHE A 1196 73.70 13.91 -36.41
C PHE A 1196 73.28 15.38 -36.54
N SER A 1197 72.97 15.83 -37.77
CA SER A 1197 72.34 17.14 -38.01
C SER A 1197 70.84 17.03 -37.75
N LEU A 1198 70.30 17.81 -36.81
CA LEU A 1198 68.86 17.90 -36.63
C LEU A 1198 68.28 18.85 -37.70
N CYS A 1199 67.38 18.36 -38.56
CA CYS A 1199 66.62 19.25 -39.44
C CYS A 1199 65.60 20.01 -38.59
N ILE A 1200 65.83 21.32 -38.38
CA ILE A 1200 64.94 22.20 -37.63
C ILE A 1200 64.49 23.29 -38.59
N ASN A 1201 63.25 23.22 -39.08
CA ASN A 1201 62.73 24.24 -39.98
C ASN A 1201 62.53 25.56 -39.20
N PHE A 1202 62.73 26.73 -39.84
CA PHE A 1202 62.49 28.05 -39.22
C PHE A 1202 61.71 28.95 -40.19
N CYS A 1203 60.66 29.64 -39.74
CA CYS A 1203 59.94 30.67 -40.49
C CYS A 1203 59.46 31.74 -39.50
N LEU A 1204 59.71 33.00 -39.82
CA LEU A 1204 59.23 34.15 -39.05
C LEU A 1204 58.14 34.87 -39.86
N ASN A 1205 57.11 35.32 -39.13
CA ASN A 1205 55.83 35.87 -39.59
C ASN A 1205 54.89 34.87 -40.30
N GLN A 1206 53.93 34.37 -39.51
CA GLN A 1206 52.69 33.66 -39.91
C GLN A 1206 52.80 32.28 -40.58
N ASN A 1207 53.79 31.44 -40.26
CA ASN A 1207 53.71 29.98 -40.50
C ASN A 1207 54.47 29.19 -39.43
N CYS A 1208 53.76 28.35 -38.65
CA CYS A 1208 54.31 27.53 -37.56
C CYS A 1208 55.01 26.26 -38.08
N ILE A 1209 55.94 25.71 -37.29
CA ILE A 1209 56.78 24.56 -37.66
C ILE A 1209 56.63 23.40 -36.70
N TYR A 1210 56.58 22.19 -37.26
CA TYR A 1210 56.50 20.90 -36.56
C TYR A 1210 57.87 20.21 -36.48
N PHE A 1211 58.21 19.71 -35.30
CA PHE A 1211 59.26 18.69 -35.15
C PHE A 1211 58.70 17.31 -35.50
N SER A 1212 59.35 16.58 -36.40
CA SER A 1212 59.11 15.15 -36.65
C SER A 1212 60.43 14.40 -36.56
N SER A 1213 60.54 13.44 -35.63
CA SER A 1213 61.63 12.46 -35.63
C SER A 1213 61.12 11.15 -36.23
N ASN A 1214 61.11 11.04 -37.56
CA ASN A 1214 61.19 9.73 -38.19
C ASN A 1214 62.64 9.26 -38.04
N LYS A 1215 62.87 8.09 -37.43
CA LYS A 1215 64.19 7.44 -37.50
C LYS A 1215 64.53 7.26 -38.99
N ILE A 1216 65.75 7.67 -39.33
CA ILE A 1216 66.36 7.72 -40.66
C ILE A 1216 66.42 6.29 -41.22
N GLY A 1217 66.56 6.15 -42.55
CA GLY A 1217 67.16 4.94 -43.11
C GLY A 1217 68.46 4.55 -42.41
#